data_AF-A0AA39TYX6-F1
#
_entry.id   AF-A0AA39TYX6-F1
#
_cell.length_a   1.000
_cell.length_b   1.000
_cell.length_c   1.000
_cell.angle_alpha   90.00
_cell.angle_beta   90.00
_cell.angle_gamma   90.00
#
_symmetry.space_group_name_H-M   'P 1'
#
loop_
_entity.id
_entity.type
_entity.pdbx_description
1 polymer ?
#
loop_
_entity_poly.entity_id
_entity_poly.type
_entity_poly.pdbx_seq_one_letter_code
_entity_poly.pdbx_strand_id
1 'polypeptide(L)'
;MSAPTSSLPRKSSIFRRQSRQINTALRQRMASPSSPDEPTSHGTGLPKALTDLLDRGKKGLPAVSLVDAVRNTDSLDDRKLLLEHALVFLSPLQNKVIALLYNDLSHPPATYLGNEYKFRKADGSNNNVLASDMGKAGTPYARSVQQTHPLPRRNMPDSGLIFDTLQFVKHPGGLSSLMFAFAALVIHTVFRTSHTDISINETSSYVDLAPLYGHNQAAQDKVRKRDGYGKLHKDVFAEDRLMLLPPAVCVLLVLFSRNHNYIAQKLHEINEHDTFVDPSTLSEEDRLKQDEELFQTARLVNCGWFGTVVFSDYFSCILGLVREGSSWSLNPFGEFRKDDHATFERGEGNVCSVEFNCLYRWHATTSAKDEKWVEKLMGDMFEGKPFDEVTTTDFKEVAKKLSQLDPDLTHWTFGNLTRQTDGSFKDEDLAKVLQDATDEPAAAFRARGTPPSMRLHEILGIEQNRLWGVCSLNEFRKFLGLKQYATFLEWNSDPEIAKTAEKLYGDINNLELYVGLQAEEAKPLVDGAGLCPGYTISRAILSDAIALTRGDRFFTRDFTPANLTSWGFADCQRDPKAFGFGSALGKLFLRTLPHEFGENGNSVYAFFPLMTPESMKVHLTKMGVVDQYDLTRPVKKAPGVVTFASGSTKYANRAAKILDAKGKGFYITQDDEKRREVVVRALTEAIGSEDKIGQYFYTQTTFLMSEQSLRMVGGDKLVVDIVRDVFKPLTVGWVATEVAGIQLTKGSQHGAYTPAQLYDILGDVYEYIFLSVEDSKLVNFQHKMQKGVKHLSSHLKSAEKFSIVHLVESAFSSNRSHKKTDEKFIKRLAELGVPSDEVNNTILAIMVGASVELSLALTNMLNICLESDVQSATNEGRIREVMRLDPTFHEASISTTAAPGPATNRHVQPEIFSVSKCLGEPLTVKILSETLRAVLSYPGICRGPGQSGKLSRFKIEDKIRENLRYGYLDSDLQVSPWPTSLIVRFDGSVKQ
;
A
#
# COMPACT_ATOMS: atom_id res chain seq x y z
N MET A 1 67.83 32.89 9.37
CA MET A 1 68.77 31.87 8.87
C MET A 1 67.94 30.74 8.27
N SER A 2 68.05 30.28 7.03
CA SER A 2 68.68 30.73 5.78
C SER A 2 68.48 29.55 4.82
N ALA A 3 67.86 29.78 3.65
CA ALA A 3 67.60 28.74 2.63
C ALA A 3 68.89 28.31 1.90
N PRO A 4 68.89 27.30 0.99
CA PRO A 4 68.40 27.48 -0.41
C PRO A 4 67.74 26.19 -1.00
N THR A 5 67.26 26.02 -2.26
CA THR A 5 67.05 26.89 -3.44
C THR A 5 65.91 26.39 -4.35
N SER A 6 65.31 27.31 -5.11
CA SER A 6 64.74 27.24 -6.49
C SER A 6 64.76 25.91 -7.30
N SER A 7 63.74 25.64 -8.14
CA SER A 7 63.63 26.31 -9.45
C SER A 7 62.23 26.42 -10.09
N LEU A 8 62.01 27.55 -10.77
CA LEU A 8 61.00 27.84 -11.79
C LEU A 8 61.74 28.50 -12.96
N PRO A 9 61.24 28.40 -14.21
CA PRO A 9 60.78 29.66 -14.81
C PRO A 9 59.64 29.56 -15.85
N ARG A 10 58.66 30.49 -15.74
CA ARG A 10 58.20 31.45 -16.80
C ARG A 10 57.54 30.89 -18.07
N LYS A 11 56.68 31.59 -18.82
CA LYS A 11 55.96 32.90 -18.78
C LYS A 11 54.85 32.78 -19.86
N SER A 12 53.72 33.48 -19.83
CA SER A 12 53.60 34.91 -20.14
C SER A 12 52.12 35.35 -20.11
N SER A 13 51.88 36.65 -20.22
CA SER A 13 50.58 37.32 -19.99
C SER A 13 50.36 38.46 -21.00
N ILE A 14 49.15 39.04 -21.01
CA ILE A 14 48.78 40.44 -21.38
C ILE A 14 47.89 40.67 -22.63
N PHE A 15 46.64 41.06 -22.35
CA PHE A 15 45.76 42.08 -22.96
C PHE A 15 45.75 42.38 -24.49
N ARG A 16 44.56 42.29 -25.10
CA ARG A 16 43.57 43.40 -25.30
C ARG A 16 42.23 42.80 -25.81
N ARG A 17 41.05 43.17 -25.27
CA ARG A 17 40.10 44.23 -25.76
C ARG A 17 39.86 44.17 -27.29
N GLN A 18 38.63 44.24 -27.82
CA GLN A 18 37.40 44.87 -27.28
C GLN A 18 36.13 44.52 -28.11
N SER A 19 34.94 44.50 -27.48
CA SER A 19 33.58 44.76 -28.07
C SER A 19 33.04 43.81 -29.18
N ARG A 20 31.71 43.60 -29.36
CA ARG A 20 30.51 44.30 -28.85
C ARG A 20 29.26 43.39 -28.95
N GLN A 21 28.30 43.54 -28.01
CA GLN A 21 26.83 43.41 -28.20
C GLN A 21 26.23 41.99 -28.52
N ILE A 22 25.09 41.52 -27.98
CA ILE A 22 24.01 42.10 -27.12
C ILE A 22 23.55 41.09 -26.03
N ASN A 23 23.19 41.59 -24.84
CA ASN A 23 22.43 40.86 -23.80
C ASN A 23 20.91 40.95 -24.07
N THR A 24 20.21 39.81 -24.20
CA THR A 24 18.82 39.62 -23.69
C THR A 24 18.39 38.16 -23.82
N ALA A 25 17.95 37.55 -22.69
CA ALA A 25 17.10 36.34 -22.55
C ALA A 25 17.56 35.34 -21.45
N LEU A 26 17.91 35.83 -20.24
CA LEU A 26 18.10 34.98 -19.05
C LEU A 26 17.40 35.59 -17.82
N ARG A 27 16.07 35.72 -17.89
CA ARG A 27 15.16 36.02 -16.76
C ARG A 27 13.70 35.90 -17.20
N GLN A 28 13.18 34.67 -17.31
CA GLN A 28 11.76 34.28 -17.13
C GLN A 28 11.54 32.84 -17.61
N ARG A 29 11.52 31.89 -16.67
CA ARG A 29 10.74 30.63 -16.71
C ARG A 29 10.87 29.91 -15.35
N MET A 30 10.23 30.50 -14.34
CA MET A 30 9.70 29.73 -13.21
C MET A 30 8.20 29.52 -13.45
N ALA A 31 7.59 28.56 -12.75
CA ALA A 31 6.17 28.17 -12.78
C ALA A 31 5.73 27.20 -13.89
N SER A 32 6.03 25.91 -13.68
CA SER A 32 5.09 24.79 -13.94
C SER A 32 5.59 23.54 -13.20
N PRO A 33 4.83 22.93 -12.27
CA PRO A 33 5.23 21.66 -11.67
C PRO A 33 4.97 20.52 -12.66
N SER A 34 6.04 19.91 -13.16
CA SER A 34 5.98 18.63 -13.87
C SER A 34 5.67 17.49 -12.89
N SER A 35 5.16 16.39 -13.42
CA SER A 35 4.87 15.15 -12.69
C SER A 35 6.08 14.62 -11.90
N PRO A 36 5.87 13.93 -10.77
CA PRO A 36 6.89 13.03 -10.24
C PRO A 36 6.97 11.83 -11.20
N ASP A 37 7.98 11.85 -12.07
CA ASP A 37 8.25 10.73 -12.96
C ASP A 37 8.70 9.50 -12.16
N GLU A 38 8.39 8.31 -12.69
CA GLU A 38 8.80 7.03 -12.13
C GLU A 38 10.35 6.92 -12.10
N PRO A 39 10.92 6.14 -11.16
CA PRO A 39 12.37 5.93 -11.09
C PRO A 39 12.85 5.09 -12.27
N THR A 40 13.10 5.75 -13.40
CA THR A 40 13.52 5.15 -14.66
C THR A 40 15.05 5.13 -14.77
N SER A 41 15.59 3.93 -15.02
CA SER A 41 16.97 3.64 -15.44
C SER A 41 18.12 4.13 -14.55
N HIS A 42 18.68 3.23 -13.75
CA HIS A 42 20.08 3.30 -13.30
C HIS A 42 20.79 1.98 -13.65
N GLY A 43 21.34 1.94 -14.86
CA GLY A 43 21.98 0.77 -15.49
C GLY A 43 22.63 1.17 -16.82
N THR A 44 23.39 2.28 -16.84
CA THR A 44 23.92 2.86 -18.09
C THR A 44 25.11 2.09 -18.63
N GLY A 45 24.86 0.97 -19.30
CA GLY A 45 25.88 0.24 -20.04
C GLY A 45 25.39 -1.08 -20.62
N LEU A 46 25.42 -1.20 -21.95
CA LEU A 46 25.71 -2.49 -22.59
C LEU A 46 26.94 -3.10 -21.90
N PRO A 47 26.95 -4.40 -21.53
CA PRO A 47 28.11 -5.07 -20.95
C PRO A 47 29.35 -4.69 -21.71
N LYS A 48 30.47 -4.43 -21.02
CA LYS A 48 31.73 -4.13 -21.72
C LYS A 48 32.09 -5.21 -22.75
N ALA A 49 31.74 -6.46 -22.42
CA ALA A 49 31.82 -7.60 -23.31
C ALA A 49 30.95 -7.50 -24.57
N LEU A 50 29.73 -6.92 -24.48
CA LEU A 50 28.81 -6.69 -25.61
C LEU A 50 29.13 -5.39 -26.36
N THR A 51 29.60 -4.32 -25.71
CA THR A 51 30.07 -3.11 -26.40
C THR A 51 31.32 -3.41 -27.23
N ASP A 52 32.30 -4.13 -26.69
CA ASP A 52 33.46 -4.64 -27.45
C ASP A 52 33.04 -5.56 -28.62
N LEU A 53 31.89 -6.24 -28.49
CA LEU A 53 31.29 -7.13 -29.48
C LEU A 53 30.62 -6.35 -30.61
N LEU A 54 29.86 -5.31 -30.27
CA LEU A 54 29.18 -4.42 -31.22
C LEU A 54 30.20 -3.56 -31.98
N ASP A 55 31.27 -3.08 -31.32
CA ASP A 55 32.37 -2.36 -31.98
C ASP A 55 33.14 -3.24 -32.98
N ARG A 56 33.32 -4.53 -32.66
CA ARG A 56 33.86 -5.54 -33.61
C ARG A 56 32.83 -6.00 -34.65
N GLY A 57 31.53 -5.93 -34.32
CA GLY A 57 30.40 -6.41 -35.12
C GLY A 57 29.91 -5.46 -36.22
N LYS A 58 30.48 -4.24 -36.32
CA LYS A 58 30.17 -3.18 -37.30
C LYS A 58 30.24 -3.55 -38.80
N LYS A 59 30.50 -4.82 -39.14
CA LYS A 59 30.48 -5.37 -40.52
C LYS A 59 29.56 -6.59 -40.73
N GLY A 60 28.90 -7.11 -39.69
CA GLY A 60 28.15 -8.38 -39.78
C GLY A 60 26.76 -8.41 -39.12
N LEU A 61 26.44 -7.49 -38.20
CA LEU A 61 25.14 -7.44 -37.54
C LEU A 61 24.23 -6.38 -38.20
N PRO A 62 22.91 -6.61 -38.37
CA PRO A 62 22.00 -5.61 -38.90
C PRO A 62 21.91 -4.35 -38.04
N ALA A 63 21.89 -3.18 -38.69
CA ALA A 63 21.87 -1.89 -37.99
C ALA A 63 20.66 -1.71 -37.05
N VAL A 64 19.51 -2.33 -37.36
CA VAL A 64 18.29 -2.19 -36.57
C VAL A 64 18.40 -2.89 -35.20
N SER A 65 18.99 -4.09 -35.15
CA SER A 65 19.22 -4.81 -33.87
C SER A 65 20.34 -4.18 -33.04
N LEU A 66 21.38 -3.66 -33.69
CA LEU A 66 22.42 -2.84 -33.07
C LEU A 66 21.86 -1.56 -32.41
N VAL A 67 20.95 -0.85 -33.10
CA VAL A 67 20.33 0.38 -32.57
C VAL A 67 19.39 0.08 -31.41
N ASP A 68 18.67 -1.04 -31.46
CA ASP A 68 17.84 -1.51 -30.35
C ASP A 68 18.69 -1.85 -29.12
N ALA A 69 19.76 -2.65 -29.30
CA ALA A 69 20.69 -3.03 -28.23
C ALA A 69 21.32 -1.85 -27.47
N VAL A 70 21.53 -0.72 -28.15
CA VAL A 70 22.10 0.50 -27.57
C VAL A 70 21.03 1.36 -26.87
N ARG A 71 19.76 1.25 -27.26
CA ARG A 71 18.66 2.09 -26.75
C ARG A 71 17.88 1.43 -25.62
N ASN A 72 17.75 0.10 -25.65
CA ASN A 72 16.84 -0.68 -24.82
C ASN A 72 17.62 -1.74 -24.02
N THR A 73 18.63 -1.31 -23.26
CA THR A 73 19.58 -2.21 -22.56
C THR A 73 18.94 -3.20 -21.60
N ASP A 74 17.80 -2.84 -21.02
CA ASP A 74 17.04 -3.65 -20.06
C ASP A 74 15.81 -4.34 -20.69
N SER A 75 15.53 -4.11 -21.99
CA SER A 75 14.28 -4.54 -22.64
C SER A 75 14.42 -4.68 -24.17
N LEU A 76 15.30 -5.59 -24.62
CA LEU A 76 15.59 -5.81 -26.04
C LEU A 76 14.35 -6.29 -26.84
N ASP A 77 14.16 -5.75 -28.05
CA ASP A 77 13.11 -6.19 -28.99
C ASP A 77 13.58 -7.45 -29.74
N ASP A 78 13.12 -8.61 -29.27
CA ASP A 78 13.40 -9.94 -29.83
C ASP A 78 13.08 -10.03 -31.33
N ARG A 79 12.10 -9.25 -31.82
CA ARG A 79 11.72 -9.16 -33.24
C ARG A 79 12.80 -8.51 -34.11
N LYS A 80 13.86 -7.93 -33.53
CA LYS A 80 15.05 -7.51 -34.28
C LYS A 80 16.06 -8.64 -34.47
N LEU A 81 15.80 -9.81 -33.88
CA LEU A 81 16.61 -11.03 -33.99
C LEU A 81 18.07 -10.81 -33.55
N LEU A 82 18.30 -9.97 -32.53
CA LEU A 82 19.66 -9.64 -32.08
C LEU A 82 20.42 -10.90 -31.64
N LEU A 83 19.73 -11.80 -30.93
CA LEU A 83 20.28 -13.06 -30.45
C LEU A 83 20.75 -13.94 -31.61
N GLU A 84 19.91 -14.16 -32.62
CA GLU A 84 20.20 -15.01 -33.77
C GLU A 84 21.38 -14.45 -34.59
N HIS A 85 21.37 -13.14 -34.86
CA HIS A 85 22.47 -12.48 -35.56
C HIS A 85 23.78 -12.56 -34.75
N ALA A 86 23.70 -12.40 -33.42
CA ALA A 86 24.86 -12.54 -32.53
C ALA A 86 25.37 -13.99 -32.48
N LEU A 87 24.49 -15.00 -32.40
CA LEU A 87 24.85 -16.41 -32.38
C LEU A 87 25.58 -16.86 -33.65
N VAL A 88 25.11 -16.41 -34.82
CA VAL A 88 25.80 -16.67 -36.11
C VAL A 88 27.20 -16.05 -36.10
N PHE A 89 27.32 -14.79 -35.67
CA PHE A 89 28.59 -14.06 -35.60
C PHE A 89 29.57 -14.61 -34.53
N LEU A 90 29.04 -15.13 -33.43
CA LEU A 90 29.79 -15.62 -32.27
C LEU A 90 30.03 -17.13 -32.26
N SER A 91 29.66 -17.84 -33.32
CA SER A 91 29.98 -19.26 -33.49
C SER A 91 31.47 -19.63 -33.23
N PRO A 92 32.50 -18.77 -33.48
CA PRO A 92 33.89 -19.04 -33.11
C PRO A 92 34.25 -18.75 -31.63
N LEU A 93 33.34 -18.17 -30.84
CA LEU A 93 33.54 -17.73 -29.46
C LEU A 93 32.62 -18.48 -28.47
N GLN A 94 32.38 -19.76 -28.76
CA GLN A 94 31.48 -20.68 -28.05
C GLN A 94 31.42 -20.48 -26.52
N ASN A 95 32.57 -20.44 -25.82
CA ASN A 95 32.60 -20.32 -24.36
C ASN A 95 31.95 -19.03 -23.82
N LYS A 96 32.03 -17.91 -24.56
CA LYS A 96 31.38 -16.65 -24.16
C LYS A 96 29.87 -16.69 -24.39
N VAL A 97 29.44 -17.33 -25.48
CA VAL A 97 28.01 -17.56 -25.77
C VAL A 97 27.40 -18.47 -24.72
N ILE A 98 28.07 -19.57 -24.38
CA ILE A 98 27.62 -20.49 -23.32
C ILE A 98 27.54 -19.75 -21.98
N ALA A 99 28.56 -18.98 -21.59
CA ALA A 99 28.53 -18.23 -20.32
C ALA A 99 27.38 -17.20 -20.27
N LEU A 100 27.12 -16.49 -21.37
CA LEU A 100 25.99 -15.55 -21.47
C LEU A 100 24.64 -16.26 -21.28
N LEU A 101 24.37 -17.28 -22.09
CA LEU A 101 23.10 -18.03 -22.07
C LEU A 101 22.91 -18.84 -20.78
N TYR A 102 23.98 -19.30 -20.15
CA TYR A 102 23.93 -19.95 -18.84
C TYR A 102 23.54 -18.95 -17.75
N ASN A 103 24.08 -17.73 -17.79
CA ASN A 103 23.77 -16.67 -16.83
C ASN A 103 22.38 -16.02 -17.03
N ASP A 104 21.65 -16.36 -18.09
CA ASP A 104 20.26 -15.93 -18.27
C ASP A 104 19.28 -16.70 -17.38
N LEU A 105 19.65 -17.90 -16.91
CA LEU A 105 18.86 -18.71 -16.00
C LEU A 105 19.50 -18.73 -14.60
N SER A 106 18.67 -18.85 -13.57
CA SER A 106 19.17 -19.01 -12.19
C SER A 106 19.72 -20.42 -11.97
N HIS A 107 20.97 -20.49 -11.50
CA HIS A 107 21.65 -21.74 -11.19
C HIS A 107 22.24 -21.68 -9.77
N PRO A 108 21.70 -22.44 -8.80
CA PRO A 108 20.54 -23.35 -8.88
C PRO A 108 19.18 -22.61 -9.02
N PRO A 109 18.05 -23.33 -9.22
CA PRO A 109 16.73 -22.72 -9.36
C PRO A 109 16.35 -21.80 -8.19
N ALA A 110 15.69 -20.69 -8.53
CA ALA A 110 15.41 -19.61 -7.58
C ALA A 110 14.35 -19.96 -6.52
N THR A 111 13.36 -20.80 -6.90
CA THR A 111 12.21 -21.23 -6.10
C THR A 111 11.80 -22.66 -6.46
N TYR A 112 10.98 -23.29 -5.62
CA TYR A 112 10.39 -24.62 -5.84
C TYR A 112 8.87 -24.57 -5.65
N LEU A 113 8.14 -25.51 -6.27
CA LEU A 113 6.68 -25.60 -6.19
C LEU A 113 6.22 -26.49 -5.03
N GLY A 114 5.03 -26.19 -4.49
CA GLY A 114 4.34 -26.95 -3.44
C GLY A 114 4.23 -26.19 -2.11
N ASN A 115 3.28 -26.60 -1.26
CA ASN A 115 2.94 -25.89 -0.01
C ASN A 115 4.12 -25.78 0.97
N GLU A 116 5.11 -26.67 0.88
CA GLU A 116 6.35 -26.57 1.65
C GLU A 116 7.16 -25.29 1.34
N TYR A 117 7.13 -24.84 0.09
CA TYR A 117 7.92 -23.71 -0.40
C TYR A 117 7.07 -22.44 -0.59
N LYS A 118 5.76 -22.59 -0.82
CA LYS A 118 4.79 -21.49 -0.97
C LYS A 118 4.70 -20.57 0.26
N PHE A 119 4.80 -21.14 1.46
CA PHE A 119 4.52 -20.43 2.72
C PHE A 119 5.74 -20.35 3.64
N ARG A 120 5.79 -19.28 4.45
CA ARG A 120 6.77 -19.15 5.54
C ARG A 120 6.52 -20.26 6.58
N LYS A 121 7.53 -21.06 6.90
CA LYS A 121 7.46 -22.01 8.04
C LYS A 121 7.31 -21.24 9.37
N ALA A 122 6.84 -21.92 10.41
CA ALA A 122 6.64 -21.29 11.72
C ALA A 122 7.97 -20.93 12.43
N ASP A 123 9.05 -21.64 12.11
CA ASP A 123 10.41 -21.44 12.61
C ASP A 123 11.32 -20.67 11.62
N GLY A 124 10.79 -20.21 10.48
CA GLY A 124 11.57 -19.54 9.43
C GLY A 124 12.45 -20.46 8.58
N SER A 125 12.40 -21.80 8.76
CA SER A 125 13.10 -22.75 7.90
C SER A 125 12.63 -22.71 6.44
N ASN A 126 13.45 -23.25 5.53
CA ASN A 126 13.23 -23.27 4.08
C ASN A 126 13.06 -21.87 3.44
N ASN A 127 13.50 -20.79 4.08
CA ASN A 127 13.56 -19.47 3.43
C ASN A 127 14.60 -19.50 2.31
N ASN A 128 15.86 -19.83 2.63
CA ASN A 128 16.80 -20.34 1.64
C ASN A 128 16.45 -21.81 1.33
N VAL A 129 16.19 -22.13 0.07
CA VAL A 129 15.78 -23.47 -0.39
C VAL A 129 16.93 -24.48 -0.54
N LEU A 130 18.17 -24.00 -0.52
CA LEU A 130 19.40 -24.80 -0.62
C LEU A 130 19.99 -25.07 0.77
N ALA A 131 19.78 -24.15 1.71
CA ALA A 131 20.23 -24.19 3.08
C ALA A 131 19.02 -24.00 4.02
N SER A 132 18.24 -25.07 4.20
CA SER A 132 16.95 -25.08 4.90
C SER A 132 16.97 -24.49 6.33
N ASP A 133 18.05 -24.69 7.07
CA ASP A 133 18.23 -24.17 8.44
C ASP A 133 18.77 -22.73 8.49
N MET A 134 19.08 -22.10 7.34
CA MET A 134 19.61 -20.73 7.32
C MET A 134 18.57 -19.74 7.86
N GLY A 135 18.92 -19.06 8.95
CA GLY A 135 18.06 -18.08 9.61
C GLY A 135 16.89 -18.68 10.39
N LYS A 136 16.86 -19.99 10.59
CA LYS A 136 15.83 -20.71 11.34
C LYS A 136 15.93 -20.43 12.85
N ALA A 137 14.79 -20.39 13.52
CA ALA A 137 14.68 -20.31 14.97
C ALA A 137 15.38 -21.51 15.67
N GLY A 138 15.98 -21.24 16.83
CA GLY A 138 16.72 -22.25 17.60
C GLY A 138 18.12 -22.56 17.05
N THR A 139 18.69 -21.70 16.20
CA THR A 139 20.04 -21.86 15.64
C THR A 139 21.03 -20.83 16.22
N PRO A 140 22.35 -21.07 16.15
CA PRO A 140 23.34 -20.12 16.66
C PRO A 140 23.36 -18.78 15.92
N TYR A 141 23.68 -17.69 16.62
CA TYR A 141 24.00 -16.40 16.00
C TYR A 141 25.21 -16.52 15.07
N ALA A 142 25.15 -15.79 13.95
CA ALA A 142 26.30 -15.59 13.08
C ALA A 142 27.34 -14.64 13.70
N ARG A 143 28.49 -14.52 13.04
CA ARG A 143 29.51 -13.52 13.34
C ARG A 143 29.95 -12.85 12.05
N SER A 144 29.79 -11.53 11.99
CA SER A 144 30.21 -10.72 10.86
C SER A 144 31.70 -10.35 10.92
N VAL A 145 32.28 -10.23 12.13
CA VAL A 145 33.67 -9.77 12.33
C VAL A 145 34.40 -10.63 13.35
N GLN A 146 35.51 -11.22 12.91
CA GLN A 146 36.41 -12.00 13.74
C GLN A 146 37.25 -11.06 14.59
N GLN A 147 37.26 -11.28 15.90
CA GLN A 147 38.14 -10.56 16.83
C GLN A 147 39.58 -11.01 16.56
N THR A 148 40.40 -10.07 16.08
CA THR A 148 41.84 -10.23 15.83
C THR A 148 42.69 -9.41 16.80
N HIS A 149 42.13 -8.33 17.36
CA HIS A 149 42.76 -7.54 18.41
C HIS A 149 42.66 -8.26 19.77
N PRO A 150 43.76 -8.36 20.56
CA PRO A 150 43.72 -9.01 21.87
C PRO A 150 42.88 -8.23 22.90
N LEU A 151 41.71 -8.78 23.25
CA LEU A 151 40.79 -8.23 24.27
C LEU A 151 40.64 -9.21 25.46
N PRO A 152 41.69 -9.46 26.27
CA PRO A 152 41.61 -10.42 27.37
C PRO A 152 40.68 -9.93 28.48
N ARG A 153 39.62 -10.70 28.80
CA ARG A 153 38.59 -10.32 29.79
C ARG A 153 39.12 -9.86 31.15
N ARG A 154 40.28 -10.38 31.60
CA ARG A 154 40.94 -9.96 32.86
C ARG A 154 41.39 -8.50 32.86
N ASN A 155 41.61 -7.91 31.69
CA ASN A 155 42.08 -6.53 31.53
C ASN A 155 40.92 -5.56 31.19
N MET A 156 39.68 -6.05 31.19
CA MET A 156 38.52 -5.22 30.89
C MET A 156 38.02 -4.48 32.12
N PRO A 157 37.45 -3.26 31.97
CA PRO A 157 36.83 -2.54 33.07
C PRO A 157 35.57 -3.25 33.58
N ASP A 158 35.23 -3.02 34.84
CA ASP A 158 33.96 -3.47 35.42
C ASP A 158 32.77 -2.90 34.62
N SER A 159 31.77 -3.74 34.34
CA SER A 159 30.62 -3.39 33.51
C SER A 159 29.62 -2.47 34.21
N GLY A 160 29.55 -2.48 35.55
CA GLY A 160 28.77 -1.50 36.31
C GLY A 160 29.43 -0.13 36.30
N LEU A 161 30.75 -0.08 36.52
CA LEU A 161 31.53 1.17 36.46
C LEU A 161 31.46 1.87 35.09
N ILE A 162 31.36 1.11 34.00
CA ILE A 162 31.13 1.66 32.65
C ILE A 162 29.77 2.37 32.59
N PHE A 163 28.70 1.78 33.15
CA PHE A 163 27.35 2.37 33.13
C PHE A 163 27.20 3.59 34.04
N ASP A 164 27.77 3.58 35.25
CA ASP A 164 27.45 4.59 36.28
C ASP A 164 27.97 6.01 35.96
N THR A 165 28.75 6.15 34.90
CA THR A 165 29.33 7.43 34.50
C THR A 165 28.44 8.19 33.48
N LEU A 166 27.08 8.13 33.55
CA LEU A 166 26.06 8.42 32.48
C LEU A 166 24.73 9.21 32.91
N GLN A 167 23.90 9.80 31.98
CA GLN A 167 22.78 10.84 32.02
C GLN A 167 21.97 11.17 30.66
N PHE A 168 20.72 11.70 30.67
CA PHE A 168 19.70 11.92 29.54
C PHE A 168 19.60 13.29 28.74
N VAL A 169 19.08 13.31 27.48
CA VAL A 169 18.60 14.50 26.65
C VAL A 169 17.52 14.14 25.59
N LYS A 170 16.62 15.06 25.18
CA LYS A 170 15.58 14.90 24.10
C LYS A 170 16.14 14.70 22.68
N HIS A 171 15.44 13.95 21.81
CA HIS A 171 15.83 13.65 20.43
C HIS A 171 15.81 14.90 19.50
N PRO A 172 16.91 15.20 18.77
CA PRO A 172 17.02 16.44 17.98
C PRO A 172 16.12 16.49 16.73
N GLY A 173 15.72 15.34 16.19
CA GLY A 173 14.88 15.25 14.99
C GLY A 173 13.38 15.33 15.25
N GLY A 174 12.96 15.41 16.52
CA GLY A 174 11.55 15.47 16.90
C GLY A 174 10.79 14.15 16.74
N LEU A 175 11.50 13.01 16.71
CA LEU A 175 10.92 11.67 16.74
C LEU A 175 10.10 11.47 18.03
N SER A 176 8.95 10.81 17.90
CA SER A 176 8.11 10.43 19.03
C SER A 176 8.60 9.15 19.70
N SER A 177 8.12 8.82 20.91
CA SER A 177 8.40 7.52 21.52
C SER A 177 7.86 6.34 20.69
N LEU A 178 6.75 6.55 19.98
CA LEU A 178 6.15 5.54 19.10
C LEU A 178 7.10 5.07 17.98
N MET A 179 8.07 5.91 17.56
CA MET A 179 9.20 5.50 16.71
C MET A 179 9.99 4.34 17.31
N PHE A 180 10.30 4.41 18.60
CA PHE A 180 11.13 3.43 19.29
C PHE A 180 10.32 2.24 19.81
N ALA A 181 9.01 2.42 20.04
CA ALA A 181 8.10 1.30 20.20
C ALA A 181 7.98 0.46 18.91
N PHE A 182 7.93 1.11 17.74
CA PHE A 182 7.99 0.41 16.45
C PHE A 182 9.37 -0.21 16.20
N ALA A 183 10.46 0.47 16.57
CA ALA A 183 11.81 -0.11 16.53
C ALA A 183 11.89 -1.41 17.34
N ALA A 184 11.37 -1.43 18.58
CA ALA A 184 11.34 -2.61 19.43
C ALA A 184 10.61 -3.79 18.75
N LEU A 185 9.50 -3.55 18.06
CA LEU A 185 8.80 -4.58 17.29
C LEU A 185 9.66 -5.15 16.14
N VAL A 186 10.36 -4.29 15.38
CA VAL A 186 11.30 -4.74 14.32
C VAL A 186 12.43 -5.57 14.92
N ILE A 187 13.02 -5.11 16.02
CA ILE A 187 14.15 -5.74 16.71
C ILE A 187 13.77 -7.12 17.27
N HIS A 188 12.66 -7.21 18.00
CA HIS A 188 12.17 -8.47 18.58
C HIS A 188 11.68 -9.47 17.52
N THR A 189 11.45 -9.05 16.28
CA THR A 189 11.15 -9.97 15.18
C THR A 189 12.37 -10.80 14.78
N VAL A 190 13.55 -10.18 14.73
CA VAL A 190 14.78 -10.79 14.18
C VAL A 190 15.72 -11.40 15.22
N PHE A 191 15.55 -11.12 16.52
CA PHE A 191 16.27 -11.85 17.56
C PHE A 191 15.57 -12.05 18.92
N ARG A 192 15.85 -13.21 19.52
CA ARG A 192 15.47 -13.65 20.87
C ARG A 192 16.61 -14.51 21.42
N THR A 193 17.53 -13.94 22.19
CA THR A 193 18.65 -14.72 22.73
C THR A 193 18.16 -15.68 23.80
N SER A 194 18.56 -16.96 23.73
CA SER A 194 18.18 -17.92 24.76
C SER A 194 18.84 -17.62 26.12
N HIS A 195 18.08 -17.85 27.19
CA HIS A 195 18.56 -17.70 28.56
C HIS A 195 19.31 -18.93 29.09
N THR A 196 19.27 -20.07 28.37
CA THR A 196 20.02 -21.29 28.71
C THR A 196 21.35 -21.39 27.96
N ASP A 197 21.34 -21.08 26.66
CA ASP A 197 22.55 -20.97 25.81
C ASP A 197 22.52 -19.66 25.03
N ILE A 198 23.30 -18.68 25.51
CA ILE A 198 23.37 -17.34 24.90
C ILE A 198 23.90 -17.34 23.47
N SER A 199 24.45 -18.44 22.94
CA SER A 199 24.84 -18.53 21.53
C SER A 199 23.64 -18.71 20.59
N ILE A 200 22.47 -19.13 21.10
CA ILE A 200 21.28 -19.47 20.32
C ILE A 200 20.32 -18.28 20.17
N ASN A 201 19.84 -18.09 18.94
CA ASN A 201 18.70 -17.24 18.60
C ASN A 201 17.42 -18.09 18.55
N GLU A 202 16.51 -17.93 19.50
CA GLU A 202 15.25 -18.68 19.61
C GLU A 202 14.19 -18.24 18.58
N THR A 203 14.38 -17.13 17.87
CA THR A 203 13.49 -16.67 16.78
C THR A 203 14.18 -16.73 15.42
N SER A 204 13.40 -16.63 14.35
CA SER A 204 13.92 -16.57 12.98
C SER A 204 14.76 -15.30 12.77
N SER A 205 15.67 -15.33 11.80
CA SER A 205 16.49 -14.18 11.39
C SER A 205 15.84 -13.36 10.27
N TYR A 206 14.50 -13.43 10.14
CA TYR A 206 13.72 -12.83 9.07
C TYR A 206 12.73 -11.79 9.59
N VAL A 207 12.31 -10.85 8.74
CA VAL A 207 11.35 -9.80 9.12
C VAL A 207 9.92 -10.33 8.91
N ASP A 208 9.56 -11.38 9.66
CA ASP A 208 8.42 -12.26 9.39
C ASP A 208 7.23 -12.15 10.38
N LEU A 209 7.23 -11.11 11.23
CA LEU A 209 6.28 -10.91 12.34
C LEU A 209 6.22 -12.11 13.34
N ALA A 210 7.32 -12.82 13.57
CA ALA A 210 7.43 -13.81 14.66
C ALA A 210 6.83 -13.36 16.03
N PRO A 211 6.87 -12.07 16.45
CA PRO A 211 6.26 -11.67 17.72
C PRO A 211 4.73 -11.77 17.73
N LEU A 212 4.09 -11.69 16.56
CA LEU A 212 2.66 -11.95 16.37
C LEU A 212 2.39 -13.46 16.24
N TYR A 213 3.14 -14.14 15.36
CA TYR A 213 2.83 -15.49 14.88
C TYR A 213 3.52 -16.64 15.62
N GLY A 214 4.45 -16.34 16.53
CA GLY A 214 5.32 -17.32 17.15
C GLY A 214 6.53 -17.68 16.27
N HIS A 215 7.54 -18.26 16.91
CA HIS A 215 8.81 -18.68 16.31
C HIS A 215 8.93 -20.21 16.16
N ASN A 216 7.84 -20.94 16.39
CA ASN A 216 7.74 -22.39 16.21
C ASN A 216 6.27 -22.79 16.04
N GLN A 217 6.00 -24.02 15.60
CA GLN A 217 4.63 -24.46 15.30
C GLN A 217 3.71 -24.45 16.53
N ALA A 218 4.20 -24.83 17.71
CA ALA A 218 3.38 -24.86 18.93
C ALA A 218 2.96 -23.45 19.38
N ALA A 219 3.85 -22.47 19.27
CA ALA A 219 3.53 -21.05 19.52
C ALA A 219 2.54 -20.51 18.48
N GLN A 220 2.71 -20.90 17.21
CA GLN A 220 1.80 -20.52 16.13
C GLN A 220 0.40 -21.13 16.29
N ASP A 221 0.30 -22.36 16.79
CA ASP A 221 -0.97 -23.02 17.04
C ASP A 221 -1.72 -22.38 18.22
N LYS A 222 -1.02 -21.91 19.27
CA LYS A 222 -1.64 -21.20 20.41
C LYS A 222 -2.36 -19.91 19.99
N VAL A 223 -1.87 -19.17 18.98
CA VAL A 223 -2.49 -17.90 18.56
C VAL A 223 -3.66 -18.06 17.56
N ARG A 224 -3.84 -19.25 16.97
CA ARG A 224 -4.81 -19.53 15.91
C ARG A 224 -6.14 -20.03 16.43
N LYS A 225 -7.23 -19.47 15.90
CA LYS A 225 -8.60 -19.85 16.25
C LYS A 225 -9.04 -21.19 15.60
N ARG A 226 -8.42 -21.57 14.47
CA ARG A 226 -8.67 -22.82 13.71
C ARG A 226 -10.16 -23.06 13.38
N ASP A 227 -10.88 -22.00 13.02
CA ASP A 227 -12.32 -22.04 12.73
C ASP A 227 -12.64 -22.26 11.24
N GLY A 228 -11.63 -22.48 10.38
CA GLY A 228 -11.80 -22.66 8.94
C GLY A 228 -11.75 -21.36 8.14
N TYR A 229 -11.58 -20.23 8.82
CA TYR A 229 -11.35 -18.92 8.20
C TYR A 229 -9.89 -18.45 8.29
N GLY A 230 -8.99 -19.26 8.87
CA GLY A 230 -7.56 -18.92 9.00
C GLY A 230 -7.27 -17.77 9.96
N LYS A 231 -8.15 -17.52 10.94
CA LYS A 231 -8.09 -16.36 11.84
C LYS A 231 -7.26 -16.61 13.11
N LEU A 232 -6.68 -15.54 13.64
CA LEU A 232 -6.12 -15.45 14.99
C LEU A 232 -7.23 -15.22 16.04
N HIS A 233 -6.95 -15.57 17.29
CA HIS A 233 -7.72 -15.06 18.42
C HIS A 233 -7.68 -13.52 18.47
N LYS A 234 -8.76 -12.90 18.96
CA LYS A 234 -8.88 -11.43 18.98
C LYS A 234 -7.82 -10.82 19.89
N ASP A 235 -7.07 -9.86 19.34
CA ASP A 235 -6.07 -9.05 20.05
C ASP A 235 -5.07 -9.92 20.85
N VAL A 236 -4.58 -10.98 20.21
CA VAL A 236 -3.58 -11.94 20.71
C VAL A 236 -2.31 -11.86 19.87
N PHE A 237 -1.16 -12.12 20.50
CA PHE A 237 0.17 -12.27 19.92
C PHE A 237 0.97 -13.31 20.72
N ALA A 238 2.11 -13.77 20.18
CA ALA A 238 2.86 -14.91 20.72
C ALA A 238 4.06 -14.54 21.62
N GLU A 239 4.60 -13.33 21.49
CA GLU A 239 5.83 -12.91 22.19
C GLU A 239 5.52 -12.32 23.57
N ASP A 240 5.92 -13.08 24.60
CA ASP A 240 5.75 -12.82 26.02
C ASP A 240 6.61 -11.66 26.55
N ARG A 241 7.86 -11.51 26.07
CA ARG A 241 8.80 -10.51 26.61
C ARG A 241 8.34 -9.06 26.37
N LEU A 242 7.52 -8.83 25.36
CA LEU A 242 7.02 -7.49 25.02
C LEU A 242 6.04 -6.94 26.07
N MET A 243 5.47 -7.80 26.92
CA MET A 243 4.65 -7.41 28.07
C MET A 243 5.45 -6.61 29.13
N LEU A 244 6.78 -6.69 29.08
CA LEU A 244 7.71 -5.94 29.95
C LEU A 244 8.20 -4.63 29.30
N LEU A 245 7.72 -4.29 28.10
CA LEU A 245 8.02 -3.03 27.40
C LEU A 245 6.83 -2.06 27.47
N PRO A 246 7.05 -0.75 27.21
CA PRO A 246 5.97 0.23 27.16
C PRO A 246 4.81 -0.21 26.26
N PRO A 247 3.55 0.00 26.68
CA PRO A 247 2.39 -0.70 26.13
C PRO A 247 2.12 -0.43 24.65
N ALA A 248 2.67 0.66 24.08
CA ALA A 248 2.60 0.96 22.66
C ALA A 248 3.14 -0.17 21.76
N VAL A 249 4.14 -0.93 22.21
CA VAL A 249 4.68 -2.07 21.45
C VAL A 249 3.64 -3.18 21.31
N CYS A 250 2.96 -3.53 22.39
CA CYS A 250 1.86 -4.50 22.39
C CYS A 250 0.63 -3.99 21.63
N VAL A 251 0.32 -2.69 21.68
CA VAL A 251 -0.78 -2.12 20.86
C VAL A 251 -0.49 -2.25 19.38
N LEU A 252 0.74 -1.97 18.92
CA LEU A 252 1.12 -2.18 17.51
C LEU A 252 0.90 -3.64 17.07
N LEU A 253 1.26 -4.62 17.91
CA LEU A 253 0.98 -6.03 17.65
C LEU A 253 -0.51 -6.36 17.60
N VAL A 254 -1.33 -5.77 18.49
CA VAL A 254 -2.79 -5.91 18.41
C VAL A 254 -3.32 -5.38 17.07
N LEU A 255 -2.79 -4.26 16.54
CA LEU A 255 -3.22 -3.77 15.23
C LEU A 255 -2.82 -4.72 14.09
N PHE A 256 -1.61 -5.30 14.10
CA PHE A 256 -1.23 -6.33 13.12
C PHE A 256 -2.06 -7.62 13.27
N SER A 257 -2.48 -7.98 14.49
CA SER A 257 -3.40 -9.11 14.76
C SER A 257 -4.79 -8.86 14.15
N ARG A 258 -5.32 -7.65 14.34
CA ARG A 258 -6.56 -7.18 13.69
C ARG A 258 -6.46 -7.15 12.17
N ASN A 259 -5.34 -6.66 11.62
CA ASN A 259 -5.11 -6.61 10.17
C ASN A 259 -5.05 -8.02 9.57
N HIS A 260 -4.39 -8.99 10.22
CA HIS A 260 -4.42 -10.39 9.78
C HIS A 260 -5.86 -10.94 9.72
N ASN A 261 -6.68 -10.70 10.76
CA ASN A 261 -8.07 -11.17 10.77
C ASN A 261 -8.95 -10.49 9.70
N TYR A 262 -8.67 -9.22 9.38
CA TYR A 262 -9.28 -8.52 8.24
C TYR A 262 -8.84 -9.13 6.90
N ILE A 263 -7.54 -9.39 6.73
CA ILE A 263 -6.98 -10.00 5.52
C ILE A 263 -7.55 -11.41 5.29
N ALA A 264 -7.52 -12.28 6.30
CA ALA A 264 -8.05 -13.64 6.21
C ALA A 264 -9.54 -13.66 5.83
N GLN A 265 -10.32 -12.73 6.39
CA GLN A 265 -11.71 -12.51 6.00
C GLN A 265 -11.84 -12.05 4.55
N LYS A 266 -11.04 -11.10 4.09
CA LYS A 266 -11.09 -10.61 2.70
C LYS A 266 -10.65 -11.66 1.68
N LEU A 267 -9.67 -12.51 2.01
CA LEU A 267 -9.28 -13.65 1.18
C LEU A 267 -10.44 -14.65 1.00
N HIS A 268 -11.19 -14.94 2.08
CA HIS A 268 -12.38 -15.79 2.04
C HIS A 268 -13.56 -15.13 1.31
N GLU A 269 -13.80 -13.83 1.52
CA GLU A 269 -14.88 -13.09 0.86
C GLU A 269 -14.65 -12.93 -0.65
N ILE A 270 -13.42 -12.60 -1.07
CA ILE A 270 -13.06 -12.37 -2.48
C ILE A 270 -12.92 -13.70 -3.22
N ASN A 271 -12.28 -14.70 -2.60
CA ASN A 271 -12.12 -16.06 -3.11
C ASN A 271 -11.70 -16.12 -4.59
N GLU A 272 -10.66 -15.38 -4.98
CA GLU A 272 -10.31 -15.16 -6.41
C GLU A 272 -10.00 -16.45 -7.19
N HIS A 273 -9.71 -17.55 -6.50
CA HIS A 273 -9.47 -18.87 -7.08
C HIS A 273 -10.68 -19.82 -7.07
N ASP A 274 -11.84 -19.41 -6.52
CA ASP A 274 -13.05 -20.25 -6.38
C ASP A 274 -12.79 -21.55 -5.56
N THR A 275 -11.88 -21.48 -4.58
CA THR A 275 -11.39 -22.64 -3.78
C THR A 275 -11.94 -22.70 -2.36
N PHE A 276 -12.41 -21.57 -1.81
CA PHE A 276 -12.91 -21.49 -0.44
C PHE A 276 -14.44 -21.60 -0.38
N VAL A 277 -14.95 -22.24 0.67
CA VAL A 277 -16.39 -22.38 0.95
C VAL A 277 -16.69 -22.06 2.41
N ASP A 278 -17.97 -22.09 2.80
CA ASP A 278 -18.37 -21.96 4.20
C ASP A 278 -17.80 -23.12 5.05
N PRO A 279 -16.94 -22.85 6.05
CA PRO A 279 -16.38 -23.85 6.95
C PRO A 279 -17.39 -24.79 7.63
N SER A 280 -18.65 -24.38 7.79
CA SER A 280 -19.69 -25.25 8.37
C SER A 280 -20.15 -26.37 7.44
N THR A 281 -19.79 -26.29 6.15
CA THR A 281 -20.13 -27.28 5.11
C THR A 281 -19.02 -28.31 4.87
N LEU A 282 -17.84 -28.09 5.45
CA LEU A 282 -16.64 -28.92 5.24
C LEU A 282 -16.54 -30.06 6.25
N SER A 283 -15.80 -31.11 5.87
CA SER A 283 -15.26 -32.08 6.82
C SER A 283 -14.28 -31.39 7.78
N GLU A 284 -13.98 -31.98 8.94
CA GLU A 284 -12.97 -31.41 9.85
C GLU A 284 -11.58 -31.34 9.19
N GLU A 285 -11.21 -32.35 8.40
CA GLU A 285 -9.94 -32.39 7.68
C GLU A 285 -9.84 -31.26 6.64
N ASP A 286 -10.89 -31.07 5.83
CA ASP A 286 -10.89 -30.05 4.79
C ASP A 286 -11.06 -28.64 5.35
N ARG A 287 -11.80 -28.50 6.46
CA ARG A 287 -11.87 -27.24 7.24
C ARG A 287 -10.48 -26.84 7.74
N LEU A 288 -9.68 -27.79 8.22
CA LEU A 288 -8.31 -27.52 8.67
C LEU A 288 -7.35 -27.21 7.51
N LYS A 289 -7.51 -27.85 6.34
CA LYS A 289 -6.77 -27.48 5.12
C LYS A 289 -7.11 -26.06 4.66
N GLN A 290 -8.39 -25.70 4.64
CA GLN A 290 -8.84 -24.34 4.30
C GLN A 290 -8.34 -23.30 5.32
N ASP A 291 -8.38 -23.62 6.62
CA ASP A 291 -7.83 -22.77 7.68
C ASP A 291 -6.33 -22.51 7.46
N GLU A 292 -5.57 -23.54 7.12
CA GLU A 292 -4.12 -23.43 6.84
C GLU A 292 -3.83 -22.54 5.62
N GLU A 293 -4.52 -22.78 4.50
CA GLU A 293 -4.34 -22.02 3.27
C GLU A 293 -4.68 -20.53 3.46
N LEU A 294 -5.80 -20.22 4.14
CA LEU A 294 -6.19 -18.85 4.48
C LEU A 294 -5.23 -18.21 5.48
N PHE A 295 -4.85 -18.93 6.55
CA PHE A 295 -3.93 -18.44 7.58
C PHE A 295 -2.57 -18.08 7.00
N GLN A 296 -1.94 -18.99 6.24
CA GLN A 296 -0.60 -18.74 5.71
C GLN A 296 -0.61 -17.67 4.61
N THR A 297 -1.64 -17.62 3.77
CA THR A 297 -1.80 -16.54 2.78
C THR A 297 -2.00 -15.19 3.49
N ALA A 298 -2.84 -15.12 4.52
CA ALA A 298 -3.03 -13.91 5.32
C ALA A 298 -1.76 -13.51 6.09
N ARG A 299 -0.96 -14.48 6.55
CA ARG A 299 0.37 -14.26 7.15
C ARG A 299 1.33 -13.63 6.13
N LEU A 300 1.45 -14.16 4.91
CA LEU A 300 2.30 -13.57 3.87
C LEU A 300 1.94 -12.11 3.57
N VAL A 301 0.65 -11.83 3.37
CA VAL A 301 0.15 -10.47 3.11
C VAL A 301 0.42 -9.53 4.30
N ASN A 302 0.21 -9.99 5.54
CA ASN A 302 0.45 -9.16 6.73
C ASN A 302 1.95 -8.91 7.01
N CYS A 303 2.83 -9.86 6.67
CA CYS A 303 4.27 -9.63 6.67
C CYS A 303 4.68 -8.66 5.56
N GLY A 304 4.04 -8.72 4.39
CA GLY A 304 4.13 -7.71 3.33
C GLY A 304 3.79 -6.30 3.85
N TRP A 305 2.67 -6.18 4.56
CA TRP A 305 2.26 -4.95 5.25
C TRP A 305 3.32 -4.42 6.21
N PHE A 306 3.89 -5.28 7.06
CA PHE A 306 4.94 -4.89 8.00
C PHE A 306 6.20 -4.41 7.27
N GLY A 307 6.66 -5.13 6.24
CA GLY A 307 7.76 -4.70 5.39
C GLY A 307 7.48 -3.34 4.72
N THR A 308 6.27 -3.13 4.21
CA THR A 308 5.86 -1.86 3.62
C THR A 308 5.87 -0.72 4.65
N VAL A 309 5.40 -0.92 5.88
CA VAL A 309 5.51 0.08 6.97
C VAL A 309 6.98 0.38 7.32
N VAL A 310 7.82 -0.66 7.37
CA VAL A 310 9.27 -0.49 7.59
C VAL A 310 9.85 0.46 6.54
N PHE A 311 9.57 0.27 5.24
CA PHE A 311 10.17 1.10 4.18
C PHE A 311 9.46 2.44 3.90
N SER A 312 8.18 2.59 4.22
CA SER A 312 7.43 3.83 3.97
C SER A 312 7.48 4.82 5.13
N ASP A 313 7.24 4.36 6.36
CA ASP A 313 7.16 5.22 7.54
C ASP A 313 8.48 5.24 8.31
N TYR A 314 8.94 4.06 8.74
CA TYR A 314 10.06 3.93 9.68
C TYR A 314 11.40 4.35 9.05
N PHE A 315 11.72 3.85 7.85
CA PHE A 315 12.91 4.27 7.09
C PHE A 315 12.88 5.74 6.68
N SER A 316 11.70 6.28 6.36
CA SER A 316 11.53 7.70 6.05
C SER A 316 11.89 8.57 7.27
N CYS A 317 11.52 8.14 8.48
CA CYS A 317 11.95 8.79 9.72
C CYS A 317 13.44 8.60 10.01
N ILE A 318 14.03 7.43 9.75
CA ILE A 318 15.48 7.19 9.93
C ILE A 318 16.34 8.12 9.04
N LEU A 319 15.94 8.27 7.78
CA LEU A 319 16.62 9.14 6.81
C LEU A 319 16.20 10.62 6.92
N GLY A 320 15.12 10.92 7.65
CA GLY A 320 14.60 12.27 7.86
C GLY A 320 13.73 12.80 6.71
N LEU A 321 13.43 11.96 5.71
CA LEU A 321 12.71 12.27 4.46
C LEU A 321 11.28 12.78 4.69
N VAL A 322 10.61 12.29 5.74
CA VAL A 322 9.27 12.74 6.17
C VAL A 322 9.22 14.25 6.43
N ARG A 323 10.34 14.87 6.83
CA ARG A 323 10.46 16.31 7.12
C ARG A 323 10.63 17.16 5.85
N GLU A 324 10.93 16.52 4.73
CA GLU A 324 11.07 17.11 3.40
C GLU A 324 9.82 16.87 2.53
N GLY A 325 8.87 16.06 3.02
CA GLY A 325 7.69 15.64 2.26
C GLY A 325 8.01 14.59 1.19
N SER A 326 9.17 13.94 1.29
CA SER A 326 9.67 13.00 0.29
C SER A 326 9.07 11.61 0.50
N SER A 327 8.35 11.12 -0.51
CA SER A 327 7.89 9.74 -0.60
C SER A 327 8.90 8.82 -1.31
N TRP A 328 10.18 9.21 -1.37
CA TRP A 328 11.25 8.30 -1.81
C TRP A 328 11.57 7.26 -0.73
N SER A 329 11.96 6.04 -1.14
CA SER A 329 12.56 5.05 -0.26
C SER A 329 13.38 4.05 -1.06
N LEU A 330 14.22 3.28 -0.36
CA LEU A 330 15.03 2.22 -0.93
C LEU A 330 14.13 1.07 -1.44
N ASN A 331 14.51 0.45 -2.56
CA ASN A 331 13.86 -0.74 -3.10
C ASN A 331 14.84 -1.93 -3.09
N PRO A 332 15.07 -2.59 -1.94
CA PRO A 332 15.91 -3.79 -1.86
C PRO A 332 15.33 -5.00 -2.60
N PHE A 333 14.03 -4.96 -2.94
CA PHE A 333 13.28 -6.07 -3.52
C PHE A 333 13.53 -6.24 -5.02
N GLY A 334 13.83 -5.13 -5.71
CA GLY A 334 13.94 -5.06 -7.17
C GLY A 334 15.03 -5.96 -7.76
N GLU A 335 14.77 -6.44 -8.98
CA GLU A 335 15.77 -7.09 -9.82
C GLU A 335 16.60 -6.06 -10.56
N PHE A 336 17.90 -6.32 -10.65
CA PHE A 336 18.80 -5.62 -11.57
C PHE A 336 19.95 -6.56 -11.96
N ARG A 337 20.49 -6.37 -13.17
CA ARG A 337 21.64 -7.11 -13.67
C ARG A 337 22.92 -6.32 -13.45
N LYS A 338 24.02 -7.05 -13.23
CA LYS A 338 25.39 -6.53 -13.20
C LYS A 338 25.89 -6.31 -14.63
N ASP A 339 27.05 -5.66 -14.78
CA ASP A 339 27.73 -5.43 -16.06
C ASP A 339 28.04 -6.70 -16.88
N ASP A 340 28.00 -7.89 -16.27
CA ASP A 340 28.20 -9.20 -16.90
C ASP A 340 26.87 -9.92 -17.23
N HIS A 341 25.74 -9.19 -17.15
CA HIS A 341 24.36 -9.67 -17.20
C HIS A 341 23.93 -10.66 -16.11
N ALA A 342 24.80 -11.08 -15.18
CA ALA A 342 24.36 -11.88 -14.05
C ALA A 342 23.43 -11.04 -13.16
N THR A 343 22.40 -11.66 -12.60
CA THR A 343 21.53 -10.98 -11.63
C THR A 343 22.31 -10.64 -10.36
N PHE A 344 22.01 -9.51 -9.72
CA PHE A 344 22.44 -9.32 -8.35
C PHE A 344 21.52 -10.14 -7.43
N GLU A 345 22.10 -11.07 -6.69
CA GLU A 345 21.37 -12.07 -5.90
C GLU A 345 20.37 -11.44 -4.93
N ARG A 346 19.26 -12.16 -4.71
CA ARG A 346 18.14 -11.83 -3.81
C ARG A 346 17.44 -13.13 -3.42
N GLY A 347 16.94 -13.24 -2.19
CA GLY A 347 16.34 -14.48 -1.67
C GLY A 347 17.35 -15.53 -1.16
N GLU A 348 18.58 -15.13 -0.85
CA GLU A 348 19.67 -16.03 -0.41
C GLU A 348 19.67 -16.35 1.09
N GLY A 349 18.64 -15.94 1.83
CA GLY A 349 18.54 -16.09 3.28
C GLY A 349 19.28 -15.01 4.08
N ASN A 350 19.16 -15.08 5.40
CA ASN A 350 19.86 -14.20 6.34
C ASN A 350 20.09 -14.95 7.68
N VAL A 351 21.16 -14.60 8.41
CA VAL A 351 21.38 -15.07 9.78
C VAL A 351 21.77 -13.88 10.64
N CYS A 352 21.02 -13.64 11.72
CA CYS A 352 21.30 -12.56 12.66
C CYS A 352 22.68 -12.76 13.32
N SER A 353 23.52 -11.73 13.36
CA SER A 353 24.86 -11.82 13.94
C SER A 353 24.92 -11.29 15.37
N VAL A 354 25.96 -11.66 16.12
CA VAL A 354 26.22 -11.08 17.44
C VAL A 354 26.47 -9.57 17.35
N GLU A 355 27.08 -9.08 16.27
CA GLU A 355 27.26 -7.64 16.02
C GLU A 355 25.91 -6.93 15.77
N PHE A 356 25.00 -7.56 15.01
CA PHE A 356 23.63 -7.06 14.81
C PHE A 356 22.88 -6.94 16.16
N ASN A 357 22.96 -7.96 17.02
CA ASN A 357 22.33 -7.94 18.35
C ASN A 357 22.76 -6.72 19.18
N CYS A 358 24.02 -6.29 19.04
CA CYS A 358 24.59 -5.14 19.74
C CYS A 358 24.15 -3.82 19.11
N LEU A 359 24.16 -3.76 17.77
CA LEU A 359 23.81 -2.59 16.98
C LEU A 359 22.40 -2.04 17.31
N TYR A 360 21.46 -2.92 17.61
CA TYR A 360 20.06 -2.60 17.82
C TYR A 360 19.65 -2.38 19.29
N ARG A 361 20.59 -2.32 20.23
CA ARG A 361 20.29 -2.03 21.65
C ARG A 361 20.15 -0.52 21.85
N TRP A 362 18.97 0.07 21.61
CA TRP A 362 18.78 1.53 21.60
C TRP A 362 18.19 2.10 22.90
N HIS A 363 18.50 1.53 24.07
CA HIS A 363 17.87 1.91 25.34
C HIS A 363 18.05 3.39 25.72
N ALA A 364 19.12 4.05 25.23
CA ALA A 364 19.35 5.49 25.35
C ALA A 364 18.27 6.39 24.71
N THR A 365 17.36 5.85 23.90
CA THR A 365 16.29 6.60 23.22
C THR A 365 14.93 6.57 23.95
N THR A 366 14.86 5.83 25.06
CA THR A 366 13.67 5.73 25.93
C THR A 366 13.17 7.12 26.33
N SER A 367 11.87 7.40 26.18
CA SER A 367 11.30 8.69 26.56
C SER A 367 11.25 8.87 28.08
N ALA A 368 11.16 10.12 28.55
CA ALA A 368 11.05 10.42 29.99
C ALA A 368 9.75 9.89 30.64
N LYS A 369 8.73 9.58 29.83
CA LYS A 369 7.47 8.96 30.29
C LYS A 369 7.58 7.44 30.36
N ASP A 370 8.26 6.84 29.39
CA ASP A 370 8.49 5.39 29.34
C ASP A 370 9.54 4.96 30.37
N GLU A 371 10.55 5.80 30.64
CA GLU A 371 11.48 5.63 31.76
C GLU A 371 10.71 5.47 33.08
N LYS A 372 9.80 6.39 33.40
CA LYS A 372 8.93 6.30 34.60
C LYS A 372 8.01 5.09 34.61
N TRP A 373 7.58 4.63 33.43
CA TRP A 373 6.78 3.40 33.32
C TRP A 373 7.63 2.17 33.65
N VAL A 374 8.86 2.10 33.13
CA VAL A 374 9.83 1.03 33.44
C VAL A 374 10.24 1.09 34.90
N GLU A 375 10.53 2.27 35.46
CA GLU A 375 10.83 2.46 36.88
C GLU A 375 9.71 1.87 37.77
N LYS A 376 8.45 2.17 37.43
CA LYS A 376 7.30 1.62 38.15
C LYS A 376 7.21 0.10 37.99
N LEU A 377 7.30 -0.42 36.76
CA LEU A 377 7.24 -1.87 36.51
C LEU A 377 8.33 -2.63 37.29
N MET A 378 9.57 -2.12 37.25
CA MET A 378 10.70 -2.69 37.98
C MET A 378 10.47 -2.61 39.50
N GLY A 379 9.93 -1.50 40.00
CA GLY A 379 9.53 -1.35 41.42
C GLY A 379 8.46 -2.36 41.84
N ASP A 380 7.43 -2.58 41.01
CA ASP A 380 6.37 -3.56 41.24
C ASP A 380 6.91 -5.01 41.15
N MET A 381 7.86 -5.30 40.24
CA MET A 381 8.47 -6.62 40.04
C MET A 381 9.48 -7.01 41.13
N PHE A 382 10.28 -6.06 41.62
CA PHE A 382 11.33 -6.25 42.62
C PHE A 382 10.94 -5.75 44.01
N GLU A 383 9.63 -5.63 44.28
CA GLU A 383 9.05 -5.32 45.60
C GLU A 383 9.65 -4.04 46.24
N GLY A 384 9.95 -3.04 45.40
CA GLY A 384 10.50 -1.72 45.80
C GLY A 384 12.03 -1.66 45.97
N LYS A 385 12.78 -2.72 45.63
CA LYS A 385 14.24 -2.76 45.74
C LYS A 385 14.92 -1.68 44.85
N PRO A 386 15.91 -0.91 45.36
CA PRO A 386 16.66 0.07 44.56
C PRO A 386 17.35 -0.55 43.34
N PHE A 387 17.34 0.14 42.18
CA PHE A 387 17.82 -0.41 40.90
C PHE A 387 19.32 -0.75 40.89
N ASP A 388 20.12 -0.07 41.71
CA ASP A 388 21.54 -0.33 41.93
C ASP A 388 21.81 -1.55 42.82
N GLU A 389 20.81 -2.01 43.59
CA GLU A 389 20.84 -3.21 44.43
C GLU A 389 20.21 -4.46 43.77
N VAL A 390 19.54 -4.32 42.61
CA VAL A 390 18.95 -5.47 41.88
C VAL A 390 20.06 -6.32 41.24
N THR A 391 20.09 -7.60 41.59
CA THR A 391 21.09 -8.58 41.13
C THR A 391 20.55 -9.51 40.04
N THR A 392 21.46 -10.22 39.37
CA THR A 392 21.10 -11.26 38.40
C THR A 392 20.38 -12.47 39.03
N THR A 393 20.48 -12.67 40.35
CA THR A 393 19.72 -13.69 41.08
C THR A 393 18.28 -13.27 41.26
N ASP A 394 18.03 -12.04 41.71
CA ASP A 394 16.66 -11.50 41.86
C ASP A 394 15.89 -11.61 40.53
N PHE A 395 16.54 -11.26 39.41
CA PHE A 395 15.95 -11.35 38.08
C PHE A 395 15.56 -12.78 37.68
N LYS A 396 16.38 -13.78 38.03
CA LYS A 396 16.08 -15.21 37.78
C LYS A 396 14.90 -15.71 38.61
N GLU A 397 14.76 -15.24 39.84
CA GLU A 397 13.65 -15.59 40.72
C GLU A 397 12.33 -14.98 40.23
N VAL A 398 12.34 -13.70 39.83
CA VAL A 398 11.18 -13.05 39.20
C VAL A 398 10.81 -13.70 37.87
N ALA A 399 11.78 -13.98 36.98
CA ALA A 399 11.52 -14.68 35.72
C ALA A 399 10.90 -16.07 35.94
N LYS A 400 11.39 -16.81 36.94
CA LYS A 400 10.80 -18.11 37.33
C LYS A 400 9.37 -17.95 37.86
N LYS A 401 9.11 -16.98 38.75
CA LYS A 401 7.78 -16.65 39.29
C LYS A 401 6.78 -16.31 38.18
N LEU A 402 7.20 -15.52 37.18
CA LEU A 402 6.39 -15.18 36.01
C LEU A 402 6.13 -16.39 35.10
N SER A 403 7.14 -17.20 34.81
CA SER A 403 6.98 -18.41 33.97
C SER A 403 6.04 -19.46 34.57
N GLN A 404 5.86 -19.47 35.89
CA GLN A 404 4.98 -20.40 36.61
C GLN A 404 3.50 -19.98 36.59
N LEU A 405 3.19 -18.74 36.20
CA LEU A 405 1.81 -18.27 36.07
C LEU A 405 1.15 -18.77 34.78
N ASP A 406 1.94 -19.02 33.72
CA ASP A 406 1.55 -19.37 32.32
C ASP A 406 0.07 -19.10 31.98
N PRO A 407 -0.40 -17.83 32.05
CA PRO A 407 -1.78 -17.54 31.76
C PRO A 407 -2.04 -17.80 30.28
N ASP A 408 -3.18 -18.39 29.96
CA ASP A 408 -3.66 -18.52 28.58
C ASP A 408 -3.55 -17.16 27.87
N LEU A 409 -2.90 -17.14 26.70
CA LEU A 409 -2.62 -15.91 25.95
C LEU A 409 -3.88 -15.12 25.55
N THR A 410 -5.05 -15.76 25.51
CA THR A 410 -6.35 -15.10 25.29
C THR A 410 -6.76 -14.20 26.46
N HIS A 411 -6.14 -14.36 27.64
CA HIS A 411 -6.39 -13.60 28.87
C HIS A 411 -5.28 -12.57 29.17
N TRP A 412 -4.19 -12.52 28.39
CA TRP A 412 -3.09 -11.57 28.61
C TRP A 412 -3.56 -10.11 28.55
N THR A 413 -3.13 -9.29 29.51
CA THR A 413 -3.41 -7.85 29.62
C THR A 413 -2.14 -7.08 29.91
N PHE A 414 -2.02 -5.86 29.36
CA PHE A 414 -0.82 -5.01 29.45
C PHE A 414 -1.24 -3.54 29.58
N GLY A 415 -0.36 -2.68 30.13
CA GLY A 415 -0.62 -1.23 30.19
C GLY A 415 -1.86 -0.81 31.01
N ASN A 416 -2.38 -1.68 31.89
CA ASN A 416 -3.68 -1.57 32.57
C ASN A 416 -4.91 -1.65 31.63
N LEU A 417 -4.75 -2.14 30.39
CA LEU A 417 -5.85 -2.37 29.46
C LEU A 417 -6.66 -3.60 29.84
N THR A 418 -7.99 -3.48 29.82
CA THR A 418 -8.92 -4.59 30.11
C THR A 418 -9.54 -5.15 28.83
N ARG A 419 -9.60 -6.47 28.70
CA ARG A 419 -10.34 -7.13 27.60
C ARG A 419 -11.85 -6.99 27.78
N GLN A 420 -12.55 -6.90 26.67
CA GLN A 420 -14.00 -6.95 26.53
C GLN A 420 -14.48 -8.41 26.57
N THR A 421 -15.79 -8.62 26.68
CA THR A 421 -16.41 -9.97 26.74
C THR A 421 -16.21 -10.81 25.48
N ASP A 422 -15.84 -10.20 24.36
CA ASP A 422 -15.53 -10.88 23.10
C ASP A 422 -14.02 -11.18 22.92
N GLY A 423 -13.20 -10.87 23.94
CA GLY A 423 -11.75 -11.04 23.95
C GLY A 423 -10.94 -9.86 23.40
N SER A 424 -11.55 -8.87 22.75
CA SER A 424 -10.84 -7.69 22.20
C SER A 424 -10.54 -6.63 23.28
N PHE A 425 -9.62 -5.70 23.01
CA PHE A 425 -9.51 -4.44 23.73
C PHE A 425 -10.38 -3.36 23.06
N LYS A 426 -10.74 -2.32 23.80
CA LYS A 426 -11.46 -1.19 23.22
C LYS A 426 -10.56 -0.32 22.34
N ASP A 427 -11.10 0.10 21.20
CA ASP A 427 -10.41 0.98 20.25
C ASP A 427 -9.94 2.29 20.89
N GLU A 428 -10.78 2.89 21.75
CA GLU A 428 -10.50 4.15 22.46
C GLU A 428 -9.26 4.06 23.37
N ASP A 429 -9.06 2.92 24.03
CA ASP A 429 -7.93 2.72 24.94
C ASP A 429 -6.63 2.41 24.16
N LEU A 430 -6.72 1.60 23.09
CA LEU A 430 -5.61 1.32 22.17
C LEU A 430 -5.13 2.62 21.48
N ALA A 431 -6.07 3.40 20.94
CA ALA A 431 -5.76 4.67 20.30
C ALA A 431 -5.19 5.69 21.29
N LYS A 432 -5.70 5.74 22.52
CA LYS A 432 -5.13 6.59 23.57
C LYS A 432 -3.65 6.28 23.82
N VAL A 433 -3.26 5.01 23.90
CA VAL A 433 -1.86 4.59 24.09
C VAL A 433 -0.98 5.05 22.92
N LEU A 434 -1.46 4.90 21.68
CA LEU A 434 -0.73 5.36 20.49
C LEU A 434 -0.57 6.88 20.47
N GLN A 435 -1.66 7.63 20.67
CA GLN A 435 -1.62 9.09 20.75
C GLN A 435 -0.69 9.59 21.86
N ASP A 436 -0.73 8.94 23.02
CA ASP A 436 0.14 9.23 24.17
C ASP A 436 1.63 8.96 23.90
N ALA A 437 1.96 8.05 22.98
CA ALA A 437 3.32 7.75 22.54
C ALA A 437 3.76 8.61 21.34
N THR A 438 2.82 9.13 20.55
CA THR A 438 3.04 10.14 19.49
C THR A 438 3.32 11.53 20.06
N ASP A 439 2.61 11.91 21.13
CA ASP A 439 2.82 13.19 21.85
C ASP A 439 4.21 13.28 22.52
N GLU A 440 4.69 12.15 23.06
CA GLU A 440 5.91 12.12 23.86
C GLU A 440 7.16 12.10 22.98
N PRO A 441 8.11 13.05 23.13
CA PRO A 441 9.37 13.03 22.39
C PRO A 441 10.29 11.92 22.90
N ALA A 442 10.94 11.21 21.97
CA ALA A 442 11.99 10.27 22.31
C ALA A 442 13.24 10.97 22.88
N ALA A 443 14.15 10.20 23.49
CA ALA A 443 15.48 10.67 23.87
C ALA A 443 16.47 10.58 22.70
N ALA A 444 17.53 11.39 22.77
CA ALA A 444 18.63 11.36 21.80
C ALA A 444 19.57 10.19 22.08
N PHE A 445 20.08 9.55 21.03
CA PHE A 445 21.31 8.80 21.14
C PHE A 445 22.42 9.71 21.68
N ARG A 446 23.15 9.21 22.66
CA ARG A 446 24.36 9.85 23.20
C ARG A 446 25.04 8.88 24.15
N ALA A 447 26.37 8.98 24.24
CA ALA A 447 27.04 8.69 25.50
C ALA A 447 26.24 9.34 26.61
N ARG A 448 26.04 8.61 27.70
CA ARG A 448 25.24 9.00 28.86
C ARG A 448 23.74 8.64 28.76
N GLY A 449 23.13 8.42 27.59
CA GLY A 449 21.65 8.50 27.44
C GLY A 449 20.76 7.46 28.14
N THR A 450 21.26 6.29 28.56
CA THR A 450 20.41 5.16 29.03
C THR A 450 19.82 5.38 30.44
N PRO A 451 18.51 5.12 30.64
CA PRO A 451 17.85 5.21 31.95
C PRO A 451 18.52 4.40 33.07
N PRO A 452 18.64 4.91 34.32
CA PRO A 452 19.20 4.17 35.45
C PRO A 452 18.47 2.84 35.75
N SER A 453 17.16 2.77 35.51
CA SER A 453 16.36 1.54 35.64
C SER A 453 16.79 0.42 34.68
N MET A 454 17.52 0.75 33.60
CA MET A 454 18.09 -0.20 32.64
C MET A 454 19.51 -0.65 32.98
N ARG A 455 20.12 -0.17 34.08
CA ARG A 455 21.52 -0.48 34.48
C ARG A 455 21.89 -1.96 34.37
N LEU A 456 21.04 -2.85 34.92
CA LEU A 456 21.29 -4.30 34.90
C LEU A 456 21.26 -4.87 33.47
N HIS A 457 20.42 -4.33 32.58
CA HIS A 457 20.33 -4.75 31.18
C HIS A 457 21.60 -4.39 30.39
N GLU A 458 22.19 -3.21 30.66
CA GLU A 458 23.47 -2.80 30.06
C GLU A 458 24.64 -3.65 30.57
N ILE A 459 24.72 -3.89 31.87
CA ILE A 459 25.74 -4.78 32.48
C ILE A 459 25.67 -6.18 31.85
N LEU A 460 24.47 -6.76 31.75
CA LEU A 460 24.25 -8.05 31.11
C LEU A 460 24.60 -8.01 29.61
N GLY A 461 24.29 -6.93 28.90
CA GLY A 461 24.66 -6.74 27.49
C GLY A 461 26.18 -6.72 27.26
N ILE A 462 26.92 -6.03 28.12
CA ILE A 462 28.40 -5.98 28.09
C ILE A 462 29.00 -7.36 28.40
N GLU A 463 28.56 -8.03 29.47
CA GLU A 463 29.09 -9.35 29.82
C GLU A 463 28.73 -10.44 28.79
N GLN A 464 27.54 -10.37 28.18
CA GLN A 464 27.14 -11.22 27.07
C GLN A 464 28.05 -11.02 25.85
N ASN A 465 28.39 -9.77 25.51
CA ASN A 465 29.36 -9.44 24.47
C ASN A 465 30.76 -10.02 24.73
N ARG A 466 31.23 -9.90 25.97
CA ARG A 466 32.52 -10.45 26.42
C ARG A 466 32.55 -11.98 26.34
N LEU A 467 31.45 -12.65 26.70
CA LEU A 467 31.31 -14.11 26.58
C LEU A 467 31.27 -14.58 25.13
N TRP A 468 30.61 -13.83 24.24
CA TRP A 468 30.67 -14.07 22.81
C TRP A 468 32.03 -13.75 22.18
N GLY A 469 32.90 -12.96 22.82
CA GLY A 469 34.15 -12.49 22.21
C GLY A 469 33.87 -11.63 20.97
N VAL A 470 32.98 -10.64 21.10
CA VAL A 470 32.69 -9.67 20.03
C VAL A 470 33.92 -8.79 19.78
N CYS A 471 34.10 -8.35 18.53
CA CYS A 471 35.25 -7.53 18.12
C CYS A 471 35.31 -6.16 18.82
N SER A 472 36.43 -5.46 18.67
CA SER A 472 36.54 -4.05 19.06
C SER A 472 35.73 -3.12 18.14
N LEU A 473 35.38 -1.92 18.62
CA LEU A 473 34.74 -0.89 17.77
C LEU A 473 35.59 -0.60 16.51
N ASN A 474 36.91 -0.51 16.66
CA ASN A 474 37.81 -0.20 15.55
C ASN A 474 37.90 -1.32 14.51
N GLU A 475 37.74 -2.60 14.89
CA GLU A 475 37.63 -3.70 13.93
C GLU A 475 36.30 -3.67 13.17
N PHE A 476 35.19 -3.44 13.87
CA PHE A 476 33.87 -3.34 13.25
C PHE A 476 33.79 -2.15 12.26
N ARG A 477 34.37 -1.00 12.63
CA ARG A 477 34.50 0.16 11.72
C ARG A 477 35.30 -0.20 10.47
N LYS A 478 36.45 -0.87 10.62
CA LYS A 478 37.27 -1.33 9.49
C LYS A 478 36.49 -2.28 8.57
N PHE A 479 35.73 -3.23 9.13
CA PHE A 479 34.86 -4.14 8.38
C PHE A 479 33.81 -3.39 7.54
N LEU A 480 33.18 -2.33 8.10
CA LEU A 480 32.22 -1.48 7.40
C LEU A 480 32.85 -0.51 6.38
N GLY A 481 34.18 -0.51 6.22
CA GLY A 481 34.93 0.43 5.38
C GLY A 481 35.05 1.84 5.98
N LEU A 482 34.78 2.01 7.27
CA LEU A 482 34.91 3.28 7.99
C LEU A 482 36.35 3.50 8.47
N LYS A 483 36.75 4.77 8.60
CA LYS A 483 38.01 5.16 9.23
C LYS A 483 38.02 4.72 10.71
N GLN A 484 39.03 3.95 11.11
CA GLN A 484 39.28 3.62 12.51
C GLN A 484 39.62 4.89 13.30
N TYR A 485 39.13 4.98 14.55
CA TYR A 485 39.41 6.11 15.44
C TYR A 485 40.85 6.02 15.97
N ALA A 486 41.58 7.14 15.92
CA ALA A 486 42.97 7.21 16.39
C ALA A 486 43.09 7.62 17.87
N THR A 487 42.05 8.23 18.46
CA THR A 487 42.00 8.65 19.87
C THR A 487 40.57 8.59 20.41
N PHE A 488 40.40 8.56 21.73
CA PHE A 488 39.08 8.64 22.37
C PHE A 488 38.34 9.97 22.07
N LEU A 489 39.07 11.08 21.90
CA LEU A 489 38.50 12.37 21.47
C LEU A 489 38.00 12.39 20.02
N GLU A 490 38.49 11.46 19.18
CA GLU A 490 37.95 11.30 17.81
C GLU A 490 36.66 10.46 17.83
N TRP A 491 36.51 9.56 18.80
CA TRP A 491 35.32 8.72 19.00
C TRP A 491 34.18 9.48 19.68
N ASN A 492 34.50 10.33 20.66
CA ASN A 492 33.54 11.21 21.31
C ASN A 492 34.17 12.59 21.61
N SER A 493 33.57 13.66 21.08
CA SER A 493 34.08 15.02 21.23
C SER A 493 33.96 15.61 22.64
N ASP A 494 33.16 15.03 23.53
CA ASP A 494 33.09 15.44 24.95
C ASP A 494 34.38 15.02 25.69
N PRO A 495 35.19 15.98 26.18
CA PRO A 495 36.46 15.67 26.81
C PRO A 495 36.36 14.83 28.08
N GLU A 496 35.25 14.92 28.82
CA GLU A 496 35.08 14.13 30.04
C GLU A 496 34.65 12.69 29.72
N ILE A 497 33.89 12.46 28.63
CA ILE A 497 33.58 11.10 28.14
C ILE A 497 34.85 10.45 27.59
N ALA A 498 35.55 11.13 26.68
CA ALA A 498 36.76 10.61 26.05
C ALA A 498 37.84 10.23 27.08
N LYS A 499 38.09 11.12 28.05
CA LYS A 499 39.05 10.91 29.15
C LYS A 499 38.61 9.85 30.15
N THR A 500 37.31 9.64 30.33
CA THR A 500 36.80 8.54 31.16
C THR A 500 37.06 7.21 30.46
N ALA A 501 36.70 7.10 29.18
CA ALA A 501 36.99 5.90 28.38
C ALA A 501 38.50 5.63 28.25
N GLU A 502 39.32 6.67 28.07
CA GLU A 502 40.79 6.56 28.03
C GLU A 502 41.37 5.98 29.33
N LYS A 503 40.89 6.44 30.49
CA LYS A 503 41.30 5.89 31.79
C LYS A 503 40.88 4.44 32.02
N LEU A 504 39.76 4.01 31.41
CA LEU A 504 39.24 2.65 31.56
C LEU A 504 39.92 1.68 30.58
N TYR A 505 40.08 2.05 29.31
CA TYR A 505 40.54 1.16 28.24
C TYR A 505 42.02 1.34 27.84
N GLY A 506 42.63 2.50 28.15
CA GLY A 506 44.04 2.83 27.87
C GLY A 506 44.36 3.13 26.40
N ASP A 507 43.96 2.24 25.49
CA ASP A 507 44.13 2.37 24.04
C ASP A 507 42.75 2.32 23.35
N ILE A 508 42.53 3.17 22.35
CA ILE A 508 41.26 3.25 21.61
C ILE A 508 40.89 1.92 20.90
N ASN A 509 41.87 1.09 20.57
CA ASN A 509 41.65 -0.23 19.98
C ASN A 509 41.13 -1.26 21.00
N ASN A 510 41.29 -1.00 22.31
CA ASN A 510 40.72 -1.84 23.36
C ASN A 510 39.23 -1.56 23.60
N LEU A 511 38.66 -0.51 23.00
CA LEU A 511 37.26 -0.14 23.17
C LEU A 511 36.34 -1.21 22.55
N GLU A 512 35.61 -1.91 23.43
CA GLU A 512 34.68 -2.99 23.10
C GLU A 512 33.53 -2.49 22.21
N LEU A 513 33.05 -3.30 21.26
CA LEU A 513 32.00 -2.87 20.32
C LEU A 513 30.76 -2.32 21.03
N TYR A 514 30.22 -3.03 22.03
CA TYR A 514 28.99 -2.63 22.72
C TYR A 514 29.10 -1.21 23.30
N VAL A 515 30.10 -0.99 24.16
CA VAL A 515 30.35 0.30 24.82
C VAL A 515 30.69 1.38 23.77
N GLY A 516 31.49 1.00 22.78
CA GLY A 516 31.88 1.87 21.67
C GLY A 516 30.71 2.36 20.83
N LEU A 517 29.66 1.55 20.63
CA LEU A 517 28.43 1.95 19.94
C LEU A 517 27.52 2.81 20.82
N GLN A 518 27.29 2.40 22.09
CA GLN A 518 26.38 3.12 22.99
C GLN A 518 26.87 4.54 23.35
N ALA A 519 28.19 4.74 23.41
CA ALA A 519 28.80 6.00 23.77
C ALA A 519 29.57 6.71 22.62
N GLU A 520 29.39 6.28 21.37
CA GLU A 520 29.85 7.04 20.20
C GLU A 520 29.19 8.43 20.17
N GLU A 521 29.91 9.43 19.66
CA GLU A 521 29.29 10.73 19.36
C GLU A 521 28.14 10.55 18.36
N ALA A 522 26.96 11.03 18.74
CA ALA A 522 25.78 11.00 17.90
C ALA A 522 25.91 11.98 16.73
N LYS A 523 25.46 11.57 15.54
CA LYS A 523 25.46 12.44 14.37
C LYS A 523 24.61 13.70 14.63
N PRO A 524 25.06 14.89 14.21
CA PRO A 524 24.23 16.09 14.23
C PRO A 524 23.05 15.95 13.25
N LEU A 525 22.00 16.73 13.49
CA LEU A 525 20.83 16.77 12.62
C LEU A 525 21.18 17.39 11.26
N VAL A 526 21.14 16.58 10.21
CA VAL A 526 21.38 17.00 8.82
C VAL A 526 20.46 16.24 7.86
N ASP A 527 20.38 16.70 6.62
CA ASP A 527 19.64 16.03 5.54
C ASP A 527 20.20 14.60 5.35
N GLY A 528 19.32 13.60 5.19
CA GLY A 528 19.68 12.18 5.19
C GLY A 528 19.99 11.57 6.57
N ALA A 529 19.96 12.35 7.67
CA ALA A 529 20.13 11.88 9.04
C ALA A 529 18.93 12.30 9.91
N GLY A 530 17.90 11.45 9.95
CA GLY A 530 16.74 11.62 10.84
C GLY A 530 16.94 10.97 12.20
N LEU A 531 17.41 9.71 12.24
CA LEU A 531 17.58 8.92 13.48
C LEU A 531 18.68 9.47 14.42
N CYS A 532 19.71 10.13 13.86
CA CYS A 532 20.85 10.71 14.59
C CYS A 532 21.57 9.77 15.58
N PRO A 533 21.90 8.50 15.25
CA PRO A 533 22.68 7.66 16.14
C PRO A 533 24.19 7.93 15.97
N GLY A 534 25.02 7.14 16.65
CA GLY A 534 26.47 7.11 16.43
C GLY A 534 26.86 6.90 14.96
N TYR A 535 28.05 7.38 14.58
CA TYR A 535 28.58 7.28 13.22
C TYR A 535 28.65 5.85 12.68
N THR A 536 29.10 4.90 13.50
CA THR A 536 29.18 3.47 13.19
C THR A 536 27.78 2.87 13.11
N ILE A 537 26.91 3.17 14.08
CA ILE A 537 25.51 2.69 14.10
C ILE A 537 24.79 3.08 12.81
N SER A 538 24.88 4.36 12.42
CA SER A 538 24.22 4.90 11.22
C SER A 538 24.65 4.23 9.92
N ARG A 539 25.91 3.75 9.82
CA ARG A 539 26.39 3.04 8.63
C ARG A 539 25.92 1.60 8.60
N ALA A 540 25.90 0.92 9.74
CA ALA A 540 25.58 -0.51 9.84
C ALA A 540 24.09 -0.78 9.60
N ILE A 541 23.18 -0.04 10.24
CA ILE A 541 21.71 -0.24 10.12
C ILE A 541 21.25 -0.28 8.66
N LEU A 542 21.80 0.60 7.82
CA LEU A 542 21.45 0.66 6.39
C LEU A 542 21.90 -0.58 5.61
N SER A 543 23.06 -1.14 5.95
CA SER A 543 23.51 -2.41 5.34
C SER A 543 22.65 -3.58 5.81
N ASP A 544 22.37 -3.63 7.11
CA ASP A 544 21.65 -4.73 7.75
C ASP A 544 20.20 -4.83 7.28
N ALA A 545 19.49 -3.70 7.15
CA ALA A 545 18.12 -3.69 6.66
C ALA A 545 18.01 -4.10 5.18
N ILE A 546 18.99 -3.74 4.34
CA ILE A 546 19.07 -4.22 2.96
C ILE A 546 19.35 -5.73 2.94
N ALA A 547 20.28 -6.23 3.76
CA ALA A 547 20.59 -7.65 3.85
C ALA A 547 19.37 -8.48 4.32
N LEU A 548 18.70 -8.07 5.39
CA LEU A 548 17.48 -8.71 5.93
C LEU A 548 16.38 -8.89 4.88
N THR A 549 16.13 -7.84 4.09
CA THR A 549 14.94 -7.73 3.24
C THR A 549 15.18 -8.16 1.80
N ARG A 550 16.41 -7.99 1.29
CA ARG A 550 16.85 -8.59 0.03
C ARG A 550 17.20 -10.08 0.18
N GLY A 551 17.66 -10.50 1.35
CA GLY A 551 17.95 -11.90 1.66
C GLY A 551 16.68 -12.76 1.79
N ASP A 552 15.56 -12.19 2.22
CA ASP A 552 14.31 -12.93 2.41
C ASP A 552 13.63 -13.27 1.06
N ARG A 553 13.46 -14.58 0.79
CA ARG A 553 12.78 -15.10 -0.40
C ARG A 553 11.34 -14.60 -0.51
N PHE A 554 10.64 -14.42 0.60
CA PHE A 554 9.23 -14.00 0.65
C PHE A 554 9.02 -12.48 0.59
N PHE A 555 10.10 -11.68 0.51
CA PHE A 555 10.03 -10.27 0.08
C PHE A 555 10.57 -10.06 -1.34
N THR A 556 11.02 -11.12 -2.02
CA THR A 556 11.75 -11.02 -3.29
C THR A 556 11.21 -11.95 -4.37
N ARG A 557 11.57 -13.24 -4.32
CA ARG A 557 11.25 -14.23 -5.37
C ARG A 557 9.81 -14.75 -5.25
N ASP A 558 9.35 -14.99 -4.03
CA ASP A 558 8.03 -15.56 -3.73
C ASP A 558 7.00 -14.50 -3.29
N PHE A 559 7.38 -13.22 -3.31
CA PHE A 559 6.46 -12.11 -3.13
C PHE A 559 5.70 -11.84 -4.44
N THR A 560 4.70 -12.68 -4.73
CA THR A 560 3.96 -12.68 -6.00
C THR A 560 2.45 -12.75 -5.80
N PRO A 561 1.63 -12.26 -6.75
CA PRO A 561 0.17 -12.47 -6.75
C PRO A 561 -0.25 -13.93 -6.60
N ALA A 562 0.49 -14.88 -7.17
CA ALA A 562 0.17 -16.31 -7.07
C ALA A 562 0.27 -16.86 -5.63
N ASN A 563 1.19 -16.32 -4.82
CA ASN A 563 1.37 -16.73 -3.42
C ASN A 563 0.53 -15.89 -2.44
N LEU A 564 0.27 -14.61 -2.75
CA LEU A 564 -0.40 -13.66 -1.86
C LEU A 564 -1.88 -13.39 -2.22
N THR A 565 -2.40 -13.95 -3.32
CA THR A 565 -3.54 -13.45 -4.11
C THR A 565 -3.27 -12.09 -4.76
N SER A 566 -3.97 -11.78 -5.84
CA SER A 566 -3.90 -10.52 -6.57
C SER A 566 -4.35 -9.36 -5.69
N TRP A 567 -5.47 -9.54 -4.96
CA TRP A 567 -5.92 -8.59 -3.96
C TRP A 567 -4.91 -8.41 -2.81
N GLY A 568 -4.44 -9.51 -2.21
CA GLY A 568 -3.55 -9.46 -1.05
C GLY A 568 -2.17 -8.88 -1.40
N PHE A 569 -1.63 -9.23 -2.56
CA PHE A 569 -0.41 -8.63 -3.11
C PHE A 569 -0.57 -7.12 -3.24
N ALA A 570 -1.68 -6.64 -3.82
CA ALA A 570 -1.93 -5.22 -4.02
C ALA A 570 -2.20 -4.46 -2.72
N ASP A 571 -2.96 -5.03 -1.77
CA ASP A 571 -3.29 -4.36 -0.51
C ASP A 571 -2.05 -4.08 0.37
N CYS A 572 -1.02 -4.93 0.27
CA CYS A 572 0.25 -4.75 0.98
C CYS A 572 1.33 -4.01 0.18
N GLN A 573 1.08 -3.62 -1.09
CA GLN A 573 2.03 -2.80 -1.84
C GLN A 573 2.22 -1.42 -1.20
N ARG A 574 3.42 -0.89 -1.38
CA ARG A 574 3.76 0.50 -1.08
C ARG A 574 3.17 1.42 -2.15
N ASP A 575 2.37 2.41 -1.75
CA ASP A 575 1.91 3.50 -2.63
C ASP A 575 2.60 4.82 -2.26
N PRO A 576 3.60 5.29 -3.05
CA PRO A 576 4.26 6.59 -2.83
C PRO A 576 3.34 7.81 -3.00
N LYS A 577 2.12 7.62 -3.54
CA LYS A 577 1.11 8.66 -3.70
C LYS A 577 0.11 8.67 -2.53
N ALA A 578 0.14 7.70 -1.61
CA ALA A 578 -0.76 7.64 -0.46
C ALA A 578 -0.58 8.87 0.46
N PHE A 579 -1.64 9.20 1.22
CA PHE A 579 -1.64 10.38 2.08
C PHE A 579 -0.58 10.26 3.19
N GLY A 580 -0.03 11.39 3.64
CA GLY A 580 1.10 11.37 4.58
C GLY A 580 2.43 10.94 3.93
N PHE A 581 2.70 11.37 2.70
CA PHE A 581 3.92 11.06 1.93
C PHE A 581 4.16 9.56 1.70
N GLY A 582 3.07 8.80 1.52
CA GLY A 582 3.11 7.36 1.28
C GLY A 582 2.97 6.49 2.54
N SER A 583 2.45 7.03 3.65
CA SER A 583 2.32 6.33 4.94
C SER A 583 1.44 5.08 4.86
N ALA A 584 2.02 3.93 5.20
CA ALA A 584 1.28 2.68 5.37
C ALA A 584 0.83 2.48 6.83
N LEU A 585 1.55 3.03 7.81
CA LEU A 585 1.19 2.98 9.22
C LEU A 585 -0.12 3.72 9.49
N GLY A 586 -0.34 4.88 8.85
CA GLY A 586 -1.63 5.57 8.89
C GLY A 586 -2.76 4.78 8.25
N LYS A 587 -2.48 4.05 7.16
CA LYS A 587 -3.45 3.12 6.54
C LYS A 587 -3.83 1.99 7.52
N LEU A 588 -2.85 1.44 8.25
CA LEU A 588 -3.07 0.42 9.27
C LEU A 588 -3.90 0.96 10.46
N PHE A 589 -3.57 2.14 10.98
CA PHE A 589 -4.30 2.77 12.09
C PHE A 589 -5.76 3.04 11.72
N LEU A 590 -6.03 3.64 10.56
CA LEU A 590 -7.40 3.91 10.11
C LEU A 590 -8.19 2.64 9.79
N ARG A 591 -7.54 1.55 9.40
CA ARG A 591 -8.19 0.25 9.19
C ARG A 591 -8.61 -0.43 10.51
N THR A 592 -7.76 -0.32 11.53
CA THR A 592 -7.87 -1.12 12.78
C THR A 592 -8.47 -0.35 13.95
N LEU A 593 -8.53 0.99 13.84
CA LEU A 593 -9.09 1.95 14.80
C LEU A 593 -9.82 3.11 14.04
N PRO A 594 -10.82 2.82 13.18
CA PRO A 594 -11.39 3.75 12.19
C PRO A 594 -12.10 4.99 12.75
N HIS A 595 -12.24 5.12 14.07
CA HIS A 595 -13.03 6.18 14.72
C HIS A 595 -12.21 7.05 15.68
N GLU A 596 -10.91 6.77 15.82
CA GLU A 596 -10.08 7.32 16.89
C GLU A 596 -9.01 8.33 16.41
N PHE A 597 -9.03 8.68 15.11
CA PHE A 597 -8.06 9.59 14.46
C PHE A 597 -8.71 10.79 13.74
N GLY A 598 -9.85 11.25 14.25
CA GLY A 598 -10.55 12.47 13.80
C GLY A 598 -11.56 12.26 12.65
N GLU A 599 -12.44 13.23 12.45
CA GLU A 599 -13.60 13.08 11.54
C GLU A 599 -13.25 13.11 10.04
N ASN A 600 -12.18 13.80 9.66
CA ASN A 600 -11.81 14.05 8.27
C ASN A 600 -10.73 13.10 7.72
N GLY A 601 -10.24 12.15 8.52
CA GLY A 601 -9.22 11.19 8.09
C GLY A 601 -7.89 11.83 7.69
N ASN A 602 -7.52 12.95 8.30
CA ASN A 602 -6.32 13.74 7.96
C ASN A 602 -5.47 14.13 9.19
N SER A 603 -5.63 13.46 10.34
CA SER A 603 -4.86 13.77 11.55
C SER A 603 -3.39 13.39 11.43
N VAL A 604 -2.48 14.25 11.89
CA VAL A 604 -1.05 13.94 11.98
C VAL A 604 -0.75 12.76 12.91
N TYR A 605 -1.64 12.45 13.86
CA TYR A 605 -1.50 11.29 14.74
C TYR A 605 -1.72 9.96 14.03
N ALA A 606 -2.39 9.96 12.87
CA ALA A 606 -2.50 8.79 12.01
C ALA A 606 -1.35 8.71 11.00
N PHE A 607 -1.02 9.83 10.33
CA PHE A 607 -0.13 9.82 9.16
C PHE A 607 1.35 10.14 9.45
N PHE A 608 1.65 10.73 10.61
CA PHE A 608 3.04 10.98 11.05
C PHE A 608 3.32 10.51 12.49
N PRO A 609 2.83 9.33 12.93
CA PRO A 609 2.85 8.93 14.35
C PRO A 609 4.25 8.75 14.94
N LEU A 610 5.26 8.52 14.09
CA LEU A 610 6.66 8.36 14.48
C LEU A 610 7.40 9.71 14.71
N MET A 611 6.71 10.82 14.46
CA MET A 611 7.15 12.19 14.68
C MET A 611 6.20 12.87 15.68
N THR A 612 6.73 13.75 16.53
CA THR A 612 5.87 14.56 17.40
C THR A 612 5.02 15.56 16.59
N PRO A 613 3.75 15.82 16.96
CA PRO A 613 2.90 16.80 16.28
C PRO A 613 3.50 18.22 16.26
N GLU A 614 4.22 18.59 17.33
CA GLU A 614 4.96 19.85 17.42
C GLU A 614 6.03 19.97 16.33
N SER A 615 6.85 18.91 16.13
CA SER A 615 7.86 18.87 15.08
C SER A 615 7.24 18.90 13.68
N MET A 616 6.20 18.07 13.45
CA MET A 616 5.55 18.03 12.13
C MET A 616 4.86 19.34 11.76
N LYS A 617 4.29 20.08 12.72
CA LYS A 617 3.75 21.43 12.46
C LYS A 617 4.78 22.33 11.78
N VAL A 618 6.03 22.32 12.23
CA VAL A 618 7.12 23.14 11.65
C VAL A 618 7.40 22.71 10.21
N HIS A 619 7.54 21.41 9.97
CA HIS A 619 7.86 20.86 8.66
C HIS A 619 6.73 21.04 7.64
N LEU A 620 5.48 20.73 8.01
CA LEU A 620 4.29 20.91 7.17
C LEU A 620 4.04 22.39 6.84
N THR A 621 4.36 23.31 7.77
CA THR A 621 4.29 24.75 7.52
C THR A 621 5.37 25.19 6.51
N LYS A 622 6.62 24.73 6.69
CA LYS A 622 7.72 24.98 5.74
C LYS A 622 7.41 24.47 4.32
N MET A 623 6.70 23.35 4.22
CA MET A 623 6.25 22.75 2.95
C MET A 623 5.01 23.43 2.34
N GLY A 624 4.30 24.29 3.08
CA GLY A 624 3.07 24.92 2.61
C GLY A 624 1.87 23.96 2.50
N VAL A 625 1.88 22.85 3.25
CA VAL A 625 0.81 21.82 3.22
C VAL A 625 0.12 21.64 4.57
N VAL A 626 0.46 22.44 5.59
CA VAL A 626 -0.10 22.34 6.95
C VAL A 626 -1.62 22.38 6.99
N ASP A 627 -2.26 23.17 6.12
CA ASP A 627 -3.72 23.29 6.05
C ASP A 627 -4.44 22.02 5.56
N GLN A 628 -3.70 21.02 5.06
CA GLN A 628 -4.23 19.71 4.67
C GLN A 628 -4.38 18.75 5.88
N TYR A 629 -3.75 19.05 7.01
CA TYR A 629 -3.62 18.15 8.15
C TYR A 629 -4.27 18.71 9.42
N ASP A 630 -4.93 17.85 10.18
CA ASP A 630 -5.37 18.18 11.53
C ASP A 630 -4.22 17.93 12.53
N LEU A 631 -3.73 19.01 13.12
CA LEU A 631 -2.67 19.02 14.14
C LEU A 631 -3.21 18.82 15.57
N THR A 632 -4.53 18.84 15.76
CA THR A 632 -5.12 18.66 17.08
C THR A 632 -5.05 17.20 17.51
N ARG A 633 -4.99 16.97 18.83
CA ARG A 633 -5.05 15.63 19.38
C ARG A 633 -6.43 15.03 19.10
N PRO A 634 -6.54 13.87 18.44
CA PRO A 634 -7.83 13.32 18.05
C PRO A 634 -8.73 13.06 19.25
N VAL A 635 -9.99 13.46 19.11
CA VAL A 635 -11.07 13.03 19.98
C VAL A 635 -11.83 11.93 19.26
N LYS A 636 -12.26 10.90 20.00
CA LYS A 636 -13.09 9.82 19.49
C LYS A 636 -14.31 10.36 18.74
N LYS A 637 -14.52 9.90 17.51
CA LYS A 637 -15.75 10.12 16.77
C LYS A 637 -16.90 9.46 17.54
N ALA A 638 -17.91 10.25 17.93
CA ALA A 638 -19.02 9.77 18.74
C ALA A 638 -19.67 8.51 18.10
N PRO A 639 -19.64 7.34 18.76
CA PRO A 639 -20.18 6.12 18.19
C PRO A 639 -21.71 6.20 18.18
N GLY A 640 -22.28 6.47 17.01
CA GLY A 640 -23.71 6.23 16.77
C GLY A 640 -24.71 7.24 17.35
N VAL A 641 -24.38 8.53 17.45
CA VAL A 641 -25.41 9.57 17.21
C VAL A 641 -24.83 10.68 16.34
N VAL A 642 -24.66 10.37 15.06
CA VAL A 642 -25.48 11.17 14.16
C VAL A 642 -26.77 10.36 14.05
N THR A 643 -27.90 10.97 14.38
CA THR A 643 -29.11 10.72 13.60
C THR A 643 -28.79 11.13 12.17
N PHE A 644 -28.00 10.31 11.46
CA PHE A 644 -27.76 10.46 10.04
C PHE A 644 -29.16 10.38 9.45
N ALA A 645 -29.69 11.51 9.00
CA ALA A 645 -31.02 11.53 8.44
C ALA A 645 -31.06 10.48 7.34
N SER A 646 -32.01 9.55 7.44
CA SER A 646 -32.20 8.48 6.47
C SER A 646 -32.30 9.07 5.07
N GLY A 647 -31.46 8.58 4.15
CA GLY A 647 -31.42 9.02 2.76
C GLY A 647 -30.66 10.33 2.48
N SER A 648 -30.67 10.72 1.20
CA SER A 648 -30.27 12.02 0.60
C SER A 648 -29.08 12.81 1.20
N THR A 649 -29.24 13.36 2.40
CA THR A 649 -28.31 14.30 3.05
C THR A 649 -26.84 13.85 3.07
N LYS A 650 -26.58 12.54 3.21
CA LYS A 650 -25.24 11.94 3.23
C LYS A 650 -24.51 12.08 1.90
N TYR A 651 -25.20 11.80 0.79
CA TYR A 651 -24.65 11.90 -0.56
C TYR A 651 -24.47 13.37 -0.97
N ALA A 652 -25.42 14.24 -0.60
CA ALA A 652 -25.32 15.68 -0.83
C ALA A 652 -24.07 16.28 -0.18
N ASN A 653 -23.72 15.87 1.05
CA ASN A 653 -22.51 16.33 1.74
C ASN A 653 -21.21 15.91 1.03
N ARG A 654 -21.15 14.71 0.44
CA ARG A 654 -19.98 14.29 -0.35
C ARG A 654 -19.91 15.02 -1.69
N ALA A 655 -21.03 15.12 -2.41
CA ALA A 655 -21.11 15.88 -3.65
C ALA A 655 -20.67 17.34 -3.45
N ALA A 656 -21.09 17.98 -2.36
CA ALA A 656 -20.70 19.35 -2.02
C ALA A 656 -19.18 19.57 -1.80
N LYS A 657 -18.39 18.50 -1.56
CA LYS A 657 -16.92 18.57 -1.44
C LYS A 657 -16.18 18.51 -2.78
N ILE A 658 -16.81 18.02 -3.85
CA ILE A 658 -16.15 17.79 -5.15
C ILE A 658 -16.80 18.52 -6.34
N LEU A 659 -18.06 18.98 -6.20
CA LEU A 659 -18.82 19.67 -7.23
C LEU A 659 -18.84 21.20 -7.04
N ASP A 660 -18.98 21.92 -8.15
CA ASP A 660 -19.24 23.37 -8.14
C ASP A 660 -20.55 23.71 -7.43
N ALA A 661 -20.73 24.98 -7.04
CA ALA A 661 -21.95 25.49 -6.38
C ALA A 661 -22.38 24.69 -5.11
N LYS A 662 -21.44 23.99 -4.46
CA LYS A 662 -21.69 23.06 -3.34
C LYS A 662 -22.67 21.92 -3.71
N GLY A 663 -22.62 21.43 -4.95
CA GLY A 663 -23.41 20.30 -5.43
C GLY A 663 -24.89 20.61 -5.74
N LYS A 664 -25.32 21.88 -5.68
CA LYS A 664 -26.66 22.29 -6.14
C LYS A 664 -26.89 21.86 -7.60
N GLY A 665 -28.09 21.37 -7.92
CA GLY A 665 -28.42 20.83 -9.24
C GLY A 665 -28.02 19.36 -9.47
N PHE A 666 -27.20 18.74 -8.60
CA PHE A 666 -26.83 17.32 -8.68
C PHE A 666 -27.92 16.44 -8.04
N TYR A 667 -29.09 16.43 -8.68
CA TYR A 667 -30.38 16.01 -8.12
C TYR A 667 -30.44 14.56 -7.62
N ILE A 668 -29.64 13.66 -8.20
CA ILE A 668 -29.56 12.24 -7.80
C ILE A 668 -29.02 12.01 -6.38
N THR A 669 -28.48 13.05 -5.72
CA THR A 669 -28.08 12.96 -4.30
C THR A 669 -29.19 13.32 -3.32
N GLN A 670 -30.30 13.91 -3.78
CA GLN A 670 -31.35 14.44 -2.91
C GLN A 670 -32.72 13.81 -3.16
N ASP A 671 -32.80 12.81 -4.05
CA ASP A 671 -34.05 12.19 -4.49
C ASP A 671 -35.10 13.23 -4.95
N ASP A 672 -34.63 14.32 -5.57
CA ASP A 672 -35.48 15.43 -6.07
C ASP A 672 -36.29 14.97 -7.29
N GLU A 673 -37.46 14.40 -7.01
CA GLU A 673 -38.37 13.86 -8.02
C GLU A 673 -38.82 14.92 -9.02
N LYS A 674 -39.02 16.17 -8.57
CA LYS A 674 -39.44 17.27 -9.44
C LYS A 674 -38.34 17.64 -10.42
N ARG A 675 -37.08 17.67 -9.98
CA ARG A 675 -35.95 17.89 -10.88
C ARG A 675 -35.75 16.71 -11.84
N ARG A 676 -35.95 15.47 -11.36
CA ARG A 676 -35.93 14.26 -12.20
C ARG A 676 -36.98 14.32 -13.31
N GLU A 677 -38.23 14.68 -13.00
CA GLU A 677 -39.29 14.91 -13.99
C GLU A 677 -38.92 15.98 -15.02
N VAL A 678 -38.38 17.13 -14.58
CA VAL A 678 -37.90 18.20 -15.46
C VAL A 678 -36.77 17.73 -16.39
N VAL A 679 -35.82 16.95 -15.86
CA VAL A 679 -34.68 16.41 -16.62
C VAL A 679 -35.13 15.37 -17.65
N VAL A 680 -35.97 14.42 -17.25
CA VAL A 680 -36.51 13.38 -18.16
C VAL A 680 -37.34 14.04 -19.27
N ARG A 681 -38.18 15.02 -18.91
CA ARG A 681 -38.93 15.81 -19.89
C ARG A 681 -38.02 16.54 -20.87
N ALA A 682 -36.96 17.20 -20.39
CA ALA A 682 -35.99 17.88 -21.25
C ALA A 682 -35.25 16.91 -22.19
N LEU A 683 -34.82 15.75 -21.70
CA LEU A 683 -34.18 14.69 -22.51
C LEU A 683 -35.13 14.19 -23.61
N THR A 684 -36.34 13.79 -23.21
CA THR A 684 -37.36 13.23 -24.10
C THR A 684 -37.81 14.25 -25.16
N GLU A 685 -37.97 15.52 -24.82
CA GLU A 685 -38.33 16.57 -25.79
C GLU A 685 -37.15 16.97 -26.70
N ALA A 686 -35.90 16.90 -26.23
CA ALA A 686 -34.71 17.21 -27.04
C ALA A 686 -34.37 16.12 -28.07
N ILE A 687 -34.45 14.84 -27.67
CA ILE A 687 -34.22 13.65 -28.51
C ILE A 687 -35.47 13.32 -29.35
N GLY A 688 -36.65 13.53 -28.77
CA GLY A 688 -37.95 13.60 -29.44
C GLY A 688 -38.99 12.57 -28.99
N SER A 689 -38.60 11.48 -28.34
CA SER A 689 -39.47 10.56 -27.59
C SER A 689 -38.66 9.51 -26.81
N GLU A 690 -39.29 8.86 -25.83
CA GLU A 690 -38.68 7.71 -25.11
C GLU A 690 -38.38 6.55 -26.06
N ASP A 691 -39.26 6.30 -27.05
CA ASP A 691 -39.02 5.30 -28.10
C ASP A 691 -37.77 5.59 -28.94
N LYS A 692 -37.45 6.86 -29.22
CA LYS A 692 -36.21 7.22 -29.93
C LYS A 692 -34.97 6.94 -29.09
N ILE A 693 -35.04 7.16 -27.77
CA ILE A 693 -33.95 6.79 -26.86
C ILE A 693 -33.80 5.27 -26.85
N GLY A 694 -34.89 4.52 -26.68
CA GLY A 694 -34.90 3.07 -26.78
C GLY A 694 -34.32 2.54 -28.11
N GLN A 695 -34.72 3.14 -29.24
CA GLN A 695 -34.23 2.76 -30.56
C GLN A 695 -32.73 3.09 -30.76
N TYR A 696 -32.22 4.19 -30.18
CA TYR A 696 -30.77 4.44 -30.13
C TYR A 696 -30.06 3.29 -29.41
N PHE A 697 -30.53 2.89 -28.23
CA PHE A 697 -29.93 1.82 -27.44
C PHE A 697 -29.97 0.48 -28.19
N TYR A 698 -31.09 0.12 -28.83
CA TYR A 698 -31.18 -1.06 -29.69
C TYR A 698 -30.14 -1.02 -30.83
N THR A 699 -30.14 0.04 -31.64
CA THR A 699 -29.27 0.16 -32.82
C THR A 699 -27.78 0.21 -32.46
N GLN A 700 -27.39 0.95 -31.43
CA GLN A 700 -25.98 1.01 -31.01
C GLN A 700 -25.52 -0.32 -30.38
N THR A 701 -26.41 -1.05 -29.69
CA THR A 701 -26.08 -2.39 -29.17
C THR A 701 -25.82 -3.37 -30.31
N THR A 702 -26.69 -3.42 -31.33
CA THR A 702 -26.47 -4.27 -32.53
C THR A 702 -25.17 -3.89 -33.26
N PHE A 703 -24.87 -2.59 -33.38
CA PHE A 703 -23.61 -2.13 -33.97
C PHE A 703 -22.40 -2.64 -33.18
N LEU A 704 -22.34 -2.37 -31.87
CA LEU A 704 -21.23 -2.79 -31.00
C LEU A 704 -21.07 -4.32 -30.94
N MET A 705 -22.18 -5.06 -30.83
CA MET A 705 -22.20 -6.53 -30.91
C MET A 705 -21.56 -7.04 -32.20
N SER A 706 -21.83 -6.41 -33.35
CA SER A 706 -21.23 -6.81 -34.62
C SER A 706 -19.75 -6.44 -34.72
N GLU A 707 -19.39 -5.20 -34.38
CA GLU A 707 -18.05 -4.62 -34.55
C GLU A 707 -17.01 -5.23 -33.60
N GLN A 708 -17.41 -5.55 -32.37
CA GLN A 708 -16.50 -6.06 -31.33
C GLN A 708 -16.44 -7.59 -31.26
N SER A 709 -17.23 -8.30 -32.08
CA SER A 709 -17.27 -9.76 -32.07
C SER A 709 -16.06 -10.41 -32.75
N LEU A 710 -15.48 -11.41 -32.09
CA LEU A 710 -14.37 -12.20 -32.59
C LEU A 710 -14.86 -13.59 -33.04
N ARG A 711 -14.40 -14.06 -34.20
CA ARG A 711 -14.71 -15.41 -34.69
C ARG A 711 -13.83 -16.45 -34.02
N MET A 712 -14.45 -17.51 -33.50
CA MET A 712 -13.72 -18.66 -32.95
C MET A 712 -13.01 -19.44 -34.07
N VAL A 713 -11.76 -19.84 -33.82
CA VAL A 713 -10.97 -20.63 -34.78
C VAL A 713 -11.67 -21.97 -35.05
N GLY A 714 -11.81 -22.32 -36.32
CA GLY A 714 -12.40 -23.60 -36.74
C GLY A 714 -13.93 -23.69 -36.64
N GLY A 715 -14.64 -22.58 -36.41
CA GLY A 715 -16.11 -22.56 -36.29
C GLY A 715 -16.80 -21.34 -36.90
N ASP A 716 -18.13 -21.39 -36.89
CA ASP A 716 -19.06 -20.31 -37.25
C ASP A 716 -19.35 -19.35 -36.08
N LYS A 717 -19.11 -19.78 -34.85
CA LYS A 717 -19.44 -19.04 -33.62
C LYS A 717 -18.61 -17.76 -33.45
N LEU A 718 -19.29 -16.73 -32.98
CA LEU A 718 -18.74 -15.45 -32.56
C LEU A 718 -18.73 -15.37 -31.02
N VAL A 719 -17.77 -14.64 -30.47
CA VAL A 719 -17.69 -14.29 -29.04
C VAL A 719 -17.45 -12.79 -28.86
N VAL A 720 -17.98 -12.22 -27.78
CA VAL A 720 -17.74 -10.82 -27.39
C VAL A 720 -17.77 -10.69 -25.87
N ASP A 721 -16.96 -9.80 -25.31
CA ASP A 721 -17.11 -9.39 -23.90
C ASP A 721 -18.20 -8.32 -23.82
N ILE A 722 -19.40 -8.73 -23.40
CA ILE A 722 -20.58 -7.88 -23.42
C ILE A 722 -20.47 -6.70 -22.44
N VAL A 723 -19.67 -6.85 -21.38
CA VAL A 723 -19.47 -5.80 -20.38
C VAL A 723 -18.50 -4.77 -20.93
N ARG A 724 -17.29 -5.22 -21.25
CA ARG A 724 -16.18 -4.35 -21.65
C ARG A 724 -16.43 -3.66 -22.98
N ASP A 725 -16.92 -4.39 -23.98
CA ASP A 725 -16.93 -3.95 -25.37
C ASP A 725 -18.30 -3.44 -25.84
N VAL A 726 -19.39 -3.76 -25.10
CA VAL A 726 -20.75 -3.37 -25.46
C VAL A 726 -21.40 -2.46 -24.41
N PHE A 727 -21.63 -2.91 -23.17
CA PHE A 727 -22.41 -2.14 -22.19
C PHE A 727 -21.70 -0.89 -21.65
N LYS A 728 -20.40 -0.95 -21.35
CA LYS A 728 -19.65 0.26 -20.93
C LYS A 728 -19.57 1.30 -22.06
N PRO A 729 -19.19 0.95 -23.31
CA PRO A 729 -19.12 1.94 -24.39
C PRO A 729 -20.49 2.47 -24.85
N LEU A 730 -21.55 1.66 -24.76
CA LEU A 730 -22.92 2.06 -25.09
C LEU A 730 -23.44 3.16 -24.16
N THR A 731 -23.36 2.93 -22.85
CA THR A 731 -23.87 3.85 -21.83
C THR A 731 -23.06 5.15 -21.76
N VAL A 732 -21.72 5.05 -21.80
CA VAL A 732 -20.83 6.22 -21.86
C VAL A 732 -20.94 6.97 -23.18
N GLY A 733 -21.09 6.27 -24.30
CA GLY A 733 -21.33 6.87 -25.60
C GLY A 733 -22.59 7.75 -25.59
N TRP A 734 -23.69 7.23 -25.04
CA TRP A 734 -24.95 7.96 -24.94
C TRP A 734 -24.83 9.24 -24.09
N VAL A 735 -24.32 9.15 -22.87
CA VAL A 735 -24.19 10.35 -22.00
C VAL A 735 -23.17 11.34 -22.54
N ALA A 736 -22.11 10.88 -23.21
CA ALA A 736 -21.13 11.78 -23.83
C ALA A 736 -21.73 12.54 -25.01
N THR A 737 -22.39 11.87 -25.97
CA THR A 737 -22.82 12.52 -27.22
C THR A 737 -24.20 13.18 -27.15
N GLU A 738 -25.20 12.53 -26.53
CA GLU A 738 -26.58 13.02 -26.56
C GLU A 738 -26.92 13.93 -25.37
N VAL A 739 -26.15 13.87 -24.28
CA VAL A 739 -26.39 14.66 -23.05
C VAL A 739 -25.33 15.75 -22.83
N ALA A 740 -24.03 15.42 -22.97
CA ALA A 740 -22.93 16.29 -22.56
C ALA A 740 -22.17 17.01 -23.69
N GLY A 741 -22.40 16.65 -24.97
CA GLY A 741 -21.68 17.22 -26.12
C GLY A 741 -20.18 16.85 -26.20
N ILE A 742 -19.73 15.87 -25.42
CA ILE A 742 -18.31 15.47 -25.33
C ILE A 742 -17.94 14.55 -26.48
N GLN A 743 -16.90 14.93 -27.23
CA GLN A 743 -16.35 14.11 -28.31
C GLN A 743 -15.43 13.02 -27.74
N LEU A 744 -15.80 11.76 -27.96
CA LEU A 744 -15.00 10.59 -27.62
C LEU A 744 -14.02 10.21 -28.73
N THR A 745 -12.84 9.73 -28.35
CA THR A 745 -11.81 9.20 -29.26
C THR A 745 -12.33 7.97 -29.99
N LYS A 746 -12.21 7.95 -31.33
CA LYS A 746 -12.62 6.83 -32.20
C LYS A 746 -11.61 6.61 -33.31
N GLY A 747 -10.97 5.44 -33.33
CA GLY A 747 -9.93 5.11 -34.31
C GLY A 747 -8.78 6.12 -34.28
N SER A 748 -8.54 6.79 -35.40
CA SER A 748 -7.53 7.87 -35.51
C SER A 748 -8.01 9.24 -35.03
N GLN A 749 -9.32 9.44 -34.80
CA GLN A 749 -9.86 10.74 -34.35
C GLN A 749 -9.64 10.93 -32.84
N HIS A 750 -8.91 11.99 -32.50
CA HIS A 750 -8.59 12.35 -31.11
C HIS A 750 -9.76 13.12 -30.48
N GLY A 751 -10.44 12.49 -29.52
CA GLY A 751 -11.45 13.13 -28.67
C GLY A 751 -10.85 13.55 -27.33
N ALA A 752 -11.71 14.03 -26.41
CA ALA A 752 -11.29 14.41 -25.06
C ALA A 752 -10.96 13.20 -24.18
N TYR A 753 -11.65 12.07 -24.40
CA TYR A 753 -11.52 10.83 -23.64
C TYR A 753 -11.76 9.61 -24.54
N THR A 754 -11.16 8.47 -24.23
CA THR A 754 -11.69 7.17 -24.71
C THR A 754 -12.96 6.79 -23.93
N PRO A 755 -13.82 5.90 -24.46
CA PRO A 755 -14.99 5.42 -23.71
C PRO A 755 -14.65 4.80 -22.36
N ALA A 756 -13.54 4.04 -22.28
CA ALA A 756 -13.06 3.47 -21.01
C ALA A 756 -12.65 4.56 -20.01
N GLN A 757 -11.80 5.51 -20.43
CA GLN A 757 -11.37 6.62 -19.56
C GLN A 757 -12.54 7.44 -19.00
N LEU A 758 -13.58 7.69 -19.80
CA LEU A 758 -14.75 8.40 -19.31
C LEU A 758 -15.64 7.52 -18.41
N TYR A 759 -15.74 6.21 -18.67
CA TYR A 759 -16.39 5.26 -17.75
C TYR A 759 -15.73 5.30 -16.37
N ASP A 760 -14.40 5.20 -16.32
CA ASP A 760 -13.64 5.13 -15.07
C ASP A 760 -13.74 6.44 -14.27
N ILE A 761 -13.68 7.60 -14.95
CA ILE A 761 -13.89 8.91 -14.30
C ILE A 761 -15.30 9.03 -13.70
N LEU A 762 -16.35 8.59 -14.43
CA LEU A 762 -17.72 8.65 -13.94
C LEU A 762 -17.97 7.64 -12.81
N GLY A 763 -17.33 6.47 -12.89
CA GLY A 763 -17.33 5.44 -11.86
C GLY A 763 -16.63 5.87 -10.58
N ASP A 764 -15.47 6.54 -10.67
CA ASP A 764 -14.79 7.12 -9.52
C ASP A 764 -15.69 8.17 -8.82
N VAL A 765 -16.34 9.06 -9.59
CA VAL A 765 -17.23 10.10 -9.03
C VAL A 765 -18.44 9.46 -8.34
N TYR A 766 -19.00 8.41 -8.94
CA TYR A 766 -20.07 7.64 -8.31
C TYR A 766 -19.58 6.98 -7.01
N GLU A 767 -18.45 6.28 -7.04
CA GLU A 767 -17.90 5.59 -5.88
C GLU A 767 -17.63 6.55 -4.72
N TYR A 768 -17.01 7.71 -5.00
CA TYR A 768 -16.80 8.74 -4.00
C TYR A 768 -18.12 9.24 -3.40
N ILE A 769 -19.13 9.54 -4.20
CA ILE A 769 -20.40 10.11 -3.69
C ILE A 769 -21.23 9.06 -2.95
N PHE A 770 -21.40 7.86 -3.52
CA PHE A 770 -22.47 6.93 -3.17
C PHE A 770 -22.04 5.61 -2.51
N LEU A 771 -20.74 5.29 -2.49
CA LEU A 771 -20.22 4.00 -1.99
C LEU A 771 -19.22 4.16 -0.84
N SER A 772 -19.06 3.09 -0.06
CA SER A 772 -18.03 3.03 0.98
C SER A 772 -16.63 3.05 0.39
N VAL A 773 -15.85 4.06 0.77
CA VAL A 773 -14.42 4.23 0.46
C VAL A 773 -13.64 3.99 1.76
N GLU A 774 -12.51 3.30 1.69
CA GLU A 774 -11.60 3.11 2.84
C GLU A 774 -11.12 4.48 3.37
N ASP A 775 -11.24 4.73 4.68
CA ASP A 775 -10.97 6.06 5.27
C ASP A 775 -9.55 6.57 4.97
N SER A 776 -8.57 5.65 4.87
CA SER A 776 -7.18 5.92 4.49
C SER A 776 -7.00 6.40 3.05
N LYS A 777 -7.92 6.06 2.14
CA LYS A 777 -7.93 6.51 0.74
C LYS A 777 -8.74 7.80 0.55
N LEU A 778 -9.66 8.11 1.47
CA LEU A 778 -10.69 9.13 1.30
C LEU A 778 -10.15 10.52 0.96
N VAL A 779 -9.08 10.97 1.63
CA VAL A 779 -8.49 12.31 1.40
C VAL A 779 -7.88 12.41 0.00
N ASN A 780 -7.08 11.42 -0.41
CA ASN A 780 -6.50 11.39 -1.74
C ASN A 780 -7.56 11.24 -2.84
N PHE A 781 -8.56 10.39 -2.59
CA PHE A 781 -9.65 10.17 -3.53
C PHE A 781 -10.49 11.44 -3.71
N GLN A 782 -10.76 12.19 -2.63
CA GLN A 782 -11.38 13.51 -2.71
C GLN A 782 -10.56 14.48 -3.60
N HIS A 783 -9.23 14.55 -3.44
CA HIS A 783 -8.40 15.40 -4.28
C HIS A 783 -8.37 14.94 -5.76
N LYS A 784 -8.31 13.62 -6.01
CA LYS A 784 -8.48 13.02 -7.36
C LYS A 784 -9.80 13.50 -7.98
N MET A 785 -10.89 13.43 -7.21
CA MET A 785 -12.23 13.82 -7.67
C MET A 785 -12.39 15.32 -7.89
N GLN A 786 -11.91 16.17 -6.99
CA GLN A 786 -11.91 17.63 -7.18
C GLN A 786 -11.19 18.02 -8.48
N LYS A 787 -10.04 17.40 -8.78
CA LYS A 787 -9.30 17.65 -10.03
C LYS A 787 -10.02 17.08 -11.25
N GLY A 788 -10.52 15.85 -11.16
CA GLY A 788 -11.23 15.15 -12.24
C GLY A 788 -12.53 15.85 -12.64
N VAL A 789 -13.41 16.13 -11.67
CA VAL A 789 -14.66 16.88 -11.88
C VAL A 789 -14.37 18.26 -12.46
N LYS A 790 -13.40 19.01 -11.91
CA LYS A 790 -13.05 20.34 -12.44
C LYS A 790 -12.58 20.30 -13.91
N HIS A 791 -11.85 19.26 -14.30
CA HIS A 791 -11.46 19.05 -15.70
C HIS A 791 -12.69 18.72 -16.57
N LEU A 792 -13.53 17.77 -16.14
CA LEU A 792 -14.74 17.37 -16.85
C LEU A 792 -15.72 18.55 -17.03
N SER A 793 -15.99 19.30 -15.97
CA SER A 793 -16.80 20.52 -16.00
C SER A 793 -16.24 21.63 -16.88
N SER A 794 -14.93 21.65 -17.16
CA SER A 794 -14.34 22.62 -18.10
C SER A 794 -14.74 22.35 -19.56
N HIS A 795 -15.01 21.09 -19.91
CA HIS A 795 -15.57 20.72 -21.21
C HIS A 795 -17.06 21.13 -21.29
N LEU A 796 -17.83 20.92 -20.24
CA LEU A 796 -19.26 21.32 -20.17
C LEU A 796 -19.43 22.84 -20.33
N LYS A 797 -18.66 23.64 -19.58
CA LYS A 797 -18.68 25.13 -19.66
C LYS A 797 -18.21 25.70 -21.00
N SER A 798 -17.63 24.89 -21.88
CA SER A 798 -17.32 25.34 -23.25
C SER A 798 -18.57 25.49 -24.11
N ALA A 799 -19.67 24.78 -23.80
CA ALA A 799 -20.96 24.95 -24.46
C ALA A 799 -21.67 26.26 -24.05
N GLU A 800 -21.49 26.73 -22.81
CA GLU A 800 -22.09 27.99 -22.31
C GLU A 800 -21.56 29.26 -23.01
N LYS A 801 -20.41 29.19 -23.68
CA LYS A 801 -19.84 30.34 -24.41
C LYS A 801 -20.62 30.74 -25.66
N PHE A 802 -21.60 29.96 -26.09
CA PHE A 802 -22.58 30.37 -27.10
C PHE A 802 -23.65 31.29 -26.52
N SER A 803 -23.21 32.50 -26.16
CA SER A 803 -24.11 33.60 -25.79
C SER A 803 -25.11 33.88 -26.92
N ILE A 804 -26.33 34.25 -26.54
CA ILE A 804 -27.55 34.46 -27.35
C ILE A 804 -27.39 35.46 -28.54
N VAL A 805 -26.25 36.14 -28.64
CA VAL A 805 -25.99 37.26 -29.57
C VAL A 805 -25.54 36.84 -30.98
N HIS A 806 -24.99 35.64 -31.20
CA HIS A 806 -24.36 35.27 -32.50
C HIS A 806 -25.17 34.35 -33.44
N LEU A 807 -26.46 34.13 -33.17
CA LEU A 807 -27.25 33.05 -33.79
C LEU A 807 -27.86 33.38 -35.18
N VAL A 808 -27.32 34.35 -35.93
CA VAL A 808 -27.91 34.82 -37.22
C VAL A 808 -27.06 34.46 -38.47
N GLU A 809 -25.77 34.18 -38.37
CA GLU A 809 -24.87 34.17 -39.55
C GLU A 809 -24.18 32.85 -39.95
N SER A 810 -24.54 31.68 -39.40
CA SER A 810 -23.90 30.40 -39.82
C SER A 810 -24.88 29.33 -40.36
N ALA A 811 -25.57 29.63 -41.47
CA ALA A 811 -26.49 28.71 -42.14
C ALA A 811 -25.83 27.70 -43.09
N PHE A 812 -24.52 27.76 -43.35
CA PHE A 812 -23.84 26.92 -44.34
C PHE A 812 -22.55 26.26 -43.81
N SER A 813 -22.66 25.02 -43.30
CA SER A 813 -21.55 24.06 -43.21
C SER A 813 -22.08 22.64 -42.97
N SER A 814 -21.96 21.74 -43.95
CA SER A 814 -22.52 20.38 -43.90
C SER A 814 -21.60 19.37 -43.20
N ASN A 815 -21.62 19.33 -41.87
CA ASN A 815 -21.28 18.16 -41.04
C ASN A 815 -21.68 18.41 -39.57
N ARG A 816 -22.98 18.62 -39.31
CA ARG A 816 -23.56 18.99 -37.99
C ARG A 816 -24.82 18.18 -37.62
N SER A 817 -24.72 16.86 -37.51
CA SER A 817 -25.81 16.03 -36.95
C SER A 817 -25.80 16.05 -35.42
N HIS A 818 -24.68 15.66 -34.79
CA HIS A 818 -24.60 15.47 -33.34
C HIS A 818 -24.65 16.76 -32.50
N LYS A 819 -24.14 17.89 -33.01
CA LYS A 819 -24.20 19.23 -32.35
C LYS A 819 -25.62 19.81 -32.16
N LYS A 820 -26.68 19.03 -32.40
CA LYS A 820 -28.07 19.49 -32.36
C LYS A 820 -28.89 18.90 -31.21
N THR A 821 -28.37 17.92 -30.46
CA THR A 821 -29.13 17.27 -29.37
C THR A 821 -28.78 17.91 -28.02
N ASP A 822 -27.50 18.04 -27.73
CA ASP A 822 -26.94 18.70 -26.55
C ASP A 822 -27.36 20.19 -26.44
N GLU A 823 -27.20 20.96 -27.52
CA GLU A 823 -27.63 22.37 -27.58
C GLU A 823 -29.14 22.52 -27.29
N LYS A 824 -29.98 21.59 -27.78
CA LYS A 824 -31.42 21.57 -27.48
C LYS A 824 -31.71 21.17 -26.04
N PHE A 825 -31.00 20.17 -25.52
CA PHE A 825 -31.20 19.66 -24.17
C PHE A 825 -30.88 20.76 -23.13
N ILE A 826 -29.71 21.41 -23.26
CA ILE A 826 -29.31 22.55 -22.43
C ILE A 826 -30.33 23.69 -22.51
N LYS A 827 -30.74 24.06 -23.74
CA LYS A 827 -31.79 25.06 -23.95
C LYS A 827 -33.10 24.67 -23.24
N ARG A 828 -33.48 23.40 -23.28
CA ARG A 828 -34.73 22.94 -22.70
C ARG A 828 -34.71 22.86 -21.18
N LEU A 829 -33.57 22.52 -20.56
CA LEU A 829 -33.38 22.65 -19.11
C LEU A 829 -33.62 24.11 -18.66
N ALA A 830 -33.07 25.08 -19.38
CA ALA A 830 -33.28 26.51 -19.08
C ALA A 830 -34.75 26.93 -19.27
N GLU A 831 -35.41 26.52 -20.36
CA GLU A 831 -36.85 26.79 -20.60
C GLU A 831 -37.77 26.14 -19.55
N LEU A 832 -37.38 25.02 -18.95
CA LEU A 832 -38.10 24.36 -17.86
C LEU A 832 -37.69 24.85 -16.45
N GLY A 833 -36.89 25.92 -16.37
CA GLY A 833 -36.61 26.63 -15.11
C GLY A 833 -35.40 26.12 -14.32
N VAL A 834 -34.49 25.34 -14.92
CA VAL A 834 -33.21 24.98 -14.28
C VAL A 834 -32.29 26.22 -14.22
N PRO A 835 -31.79 26.63 -13.03
CA PRO A 835 -30.86 27.74 -12.91
C PRO A 835 -29.54 27.50 -13.66
N SER A 836 -29.00 28.53 -14.31
CA SER A 836 -27.79 28.41 -15.14
C SER A 836 -26.56 27.92 -14.36
N ASP A 837 -26.45 28.27 -13.07
CA ASP A 837 -25.39 27.80 -12.18
C ASP A 837 -25.56 26.34 -11.71
N GLU A 838 -26.76 25.76 -11.91
CA GLU A 838 -27.07 24.36 -11.61
C GLU A 838 -26.95 23.42 -12.84
N VAL A 839 -27.07 23.94 -14.07
CA VAL A 839 -27.09 23.15 -15.33
C VAL A 839 -25.92 22.16 -15.41
N ASN A 840 -24.68 22.60 -15.16
CA ASN A 840 -23.50 21.73 -15.25
C ASN A 840 -23.56 20.54 -14.27
N ASN A 841 -24.05 20.78 -13.05
CA ASN A 841 -24.24 19.73 -12.05
C ASN A 841 -25.42 18.81 -12.40
N THR A 842 -26.47 19.33 -13.05
CA THR A 842 -27.57 18.51 -13.58
C THR A 842 -27.11 17.61 -14.74
N ILE A 843 -26.29 18.10 -15.67
CA ILE A 843 -25.68 17.28 -16.72
C ILE A 843 -24.79 16.20 -16.10
N LEU A 844 -23.92 16.58 -15.15
CA LEU A 844 -23.02 15.63 -14.49
C LEU A 844 -23.78 14.57 -13.69
N ALA A 845 -24.91 14.90 -13.07
CA ALA A 845 -25.80 13.93 -12.42
C ALA A 845 -26.30 12.86 -13.40
N ILE A 846 -26.70 13.25 -14.62
CA ILE A 846 -27.11 12.31 -15.66
C ILE A 846 -25.91 11.48 -16.14
N MET A 847 -24.76 12.12 -16.40
CA MET A 847 -23.55 11.40 -16.82
C MET A 847 -23.15 10.32 -15.81
N VAL A 848 -23.14 10.65 -14.52
CA VAL A 848 -22.77 9.72 -13.43
C VAL A 848 -23.86 8.65 -13.24
N GLY A 849 -25.12 9.05 -13.10
CA GLY A 849 -26.23 8.14 -12.79
C GLY A 849 -26.72 7.27 -13.97
N ALA A 850 -26.44 7.65 -15.21
CA ALA A 850 -26.86 6.92 -16.42
C ALA A 850 -25.69 6.30 -17.22
N SER A 851 -24.47 6.29 -16.67
CA SER A 851 -23.36 5.48 -17.21
C SER A 851 -23.22 4.17 -16.44
N VAL A 852 -22.62 4.24 -15.25
CA VAL A 852 -22.16 3.07 -14.49
C VAL A 852 -23.31 2.23 -13.92
N GLU A 853 -24.38 2.86 -13.44
CA GLU A 853 -25.60 2.17 -12.96
C GLU A 853 -26.37 1.47 -14.08
N LEU A 854 -26.54 2.12 -15.25
CA LEU A 854 -27.17 1.46 -16.40
C LEU A 854 -26.31 0.30 -16.89
N SER A 855 -24.98 0.44 -16.93
CA SER A 855 -24.08 -0.64 -17.29
C SER A 855 -24.18 -1.81 -16.30
N LEU A 856 -24.17 -1.54 -14.98
CA LEU A 856 -24.34 -2.55 -13.93
C LEU A 856 -25.69 -3.26 -14.03
N ALA A 857 -26.77 -2.51 -14.25
CA ALA A 857 -28.11 -3.06 -14.42
C ALA A 857 -28.23 -3.96 -15.66
N LEU A 858 -27.68 -3.52 -16.80
CA LEU A 858 -27.61 -4.32 -18.03
C LEU A 858 -26.82 -5.63 -17.82
N THR A 859 -25.66 -5.58 -17.16
CA THR A 859 -24.86 -6.76 -16.86
C THR A 859 -25.62 -7.76 -15.99
N ASN A 860 -26.22 -7.30 -14.89
CA ASN A 860 -26.95 -8.18 -13.97
C ASN A 860 -28.22 -8.76 -14.63
N MET A 861 -28.98 -7.95 -15.37
CA MET A 861 -30.15 -8.43 -16.12
C MET A 861 -29.77 -9.49 -17.15
N LEU A 862 -28.74 -9.27 -17.96
CA LEU A 862 -28.30 -10.25 -18.94
C LEU A 862 -27.79 -11.54 -18.27
N ASN A 863 -27.07 -11.44 -17.15
CA ASN A 863 -26.63 -12.61 -16.40
C ASN A 863 -27.82 -13.49 -15.96
N ILE A 864 -28.90 -12.89 -15.46
CA ILE A 864 -30.15 -13.59 -15.09
C ILE A 864 -30.82 -14.22 -16.32
N CYS A 865 -30.88 -13.50 -17.45
CA CYS A 865 -31.45 -14.01 -18.71
C CYS A 865 -30.70 -15.25 -19.21
N LEU A 866 -29.36 -15.26 -19.09
CA LEU A 866 -28.48 -16.36 -19.49
C LEU A 866 -28.41 -17.52 -18.49
N GLU A 867 -29.04 -17.41 -17.32
CA GLU A 867 -29.11 -18.47 -16.29
C GLU A 867 -30.39 -19.30 -16.36
N SER A 868 -31.49 -18.73 -16.88
CA SER A 868 -32.85 -19.24 -16.64
C SER A 868 -33.56 -19.82 -17.88
N ASP A 869 -32.89 -19.87 -19.04
CA ASP A 869 -33.45 -20.29 -20.35
C ASP A 869 -34.68 -19.45 -20.80
N VAL A 870 -34.82 -18.24 -20.24
CA VAL A 870 -35.99 -17.37 -20.41
C VAL A 870 -35.83 -16.49 -21.65
N GLN A 871 -36.25 -17.01 -22.81
CA GLN A 871 -36.39 -16.22 -24.06
C GLN A 871 -37.40 -15.04 -23.95
N SER A 872 -38.20 -14.95 -22.88
CA SER A 872 -39.22 -13.92 -22.67
C SER A 872 -38.78 -12.70 -21.84
N ALA A 873 -37.49 -12.60 -21.47
CA ALA A 873 -37.00 -11.59 -20.52
C ALA A 873 -36.89 -10.15 -21.06
N THR A 874 -37.21 -9.91 -22.34
CA THR A 874 -37.09 -8.58 -22.98
C THR A 874 -38.32 -7.69 -22.81
N ASN A 875 -39.46 -8.25 -22.38
CA ASN A 875 -40.69 -7.47 -22.13
C ASN A 875 -40.51 -6.55 -20.90
N GLU A 876 -40.79 -5.25 -21.06
CA GLU A 876 -40.71 -4.27 -19.97
C GLU A 876 -41.42 -4.71 -18.68
N GLY A 877 -42.59 -5.37 -18.78
CA GLY A 877 -43.32 -5.88 -17.61
C GLY A 877 -42.54 -6.96 -16.85
N ARG A 878 -41.78 -7.79 -17.57
CA ARG A 878 -40.93 -8.85 -17.00
C ARG A 878 -39.59 -8.31 -16.50
N ILE A 879 -39.09 -7.21 -17.08
CA ILE A 879 -37.95 -6.46 -16.54
C ILE A 879 -38.34 -5.82 -15.19
N ARG A 880 -39.50 -5.16 -15.12
CA ARG A 880 -40.05 -4.65 -13.85
C ARG A 880 -40.24 -5.76 -12.82
N GLU A 881 -40.71 -6.95 -13.23
CA GLU A 881 -40.82 -8.13 -12.38
C GLU A 881 -39.45 -8.62 -11.86
N VAL A 882 -38.50 -8.93 -12.75
CA VAL A 882 -37.16 -9.43 -12.37
C VAL A 882 -36.45 -8.44 -11.46
N MET A 883 -36.44 -7.16 -11.81
CA MET A 883 -35.76 -6.16 -10.99
C MET A 883 -36.45 -6.04 -9.60
N ARG A 884 -37.79 -6.17 -9.49
CA ARG A 884 -38.53 -6.14 -8.20
C ARG A 884 -38.40 -7.40 -7.34
N LEU A 885 -37.85 -8.49 -7.88
CA LEU A 885 -37.75 -9.78 -7.21
C LEU A 885 -36.30 -10.20 -6.93
N ASP A 886 -35.36 -9.86 -7.82
CA ASP A 886 -33.96 -10.23 -7.67
C ASP A 886 -33.25 -9.26 -6.69
N PRO A 887 -32.68 -9.77 -5.58
CA PRO A 887 -32.00 -8.94 -4.58
C PRO A 887 -30.86 -8.06 -5.11
N THR A 888 -30.31 -8.36 -6.28
CA THR A 888 -29.24 -7.58 -6.93
C THR A 888 -29.68 -6.13 -7.26
N PHE A 889 -30.99 -5.86 -7.37
CA PHE A 889 -31.52 -4.53 -7.68
C PHE A 889 -32.15 -3.80 -6.47
N HIS A 890 -32.08 -4.38 -5.28
CA HIS A 890 -32.74 -3.86 -4.06
C HIS A 890 -31.76 -3.08 -3.16
N GLU A 891 -32.17 -1.91 -2.66
CA GLU A 891 -31.54 -1.27 -1.49
C GLU A 891 -32.13 -1.88 -0.20
N ALA A 892 -31.71 -3.10 0.14
CA ALA A 892 -32.33 -3.93 1.17
C ALA A 892 -31.90 -3.59 2.62
N SER A 893 -32.42 -2.50 3.20
CA SER A 893 -32.10 -2.08 4.58
C SER A 893 -32.28 -3.19 5.62
N ILE A 894 -31.20 -3.63 6.26
CA ILE A 894 -31.24 -4.67 7.29
C ILE A 894 -31.65 -4.07 8.64
N SER A 895 -32.93 -4.15 8.99
CA SER A 895 -33.44 -3.80 10.32
C SER A 895 -32.97 -4.83 11.36
N THR A 896 -31.83 -4.57 12.02
CA THR A 896 -31.22 -5.42 13.06
C THR A 896 -31.95 -5.38 14.43
N THR A 897 -33.27 -5.55 14.43
CA THR A 897 -34.06 -5.87 15.64
C THR A 897 -35.23 -6.80 15.30
N ALA A 898 -34.98 -8.12 15.34
CA ALA A 898 -36.02 -9.14 15.24
C ALA A 898 -35.92 -10.13 16.41
N ALA A 899 -36.56 -9.79 17.53
CA ALA A 899 -36.94 -10.80 18.51
C ALA A 899 -38.10 -11.65 17.93
N PRO A 900 -38.17 -12.96 18.20
CA PRO A 900 -39.19 -13.82 17.61
C PRO A 900 -40.57 -13.53 18.21
N GLY A 901 -41.45 -12.90 17.41
CA GLY A 901 -42.85 -12.63 17.73
C GLY A 901 -43.76 -12.88 16.53
N PRO A 902 -45.04 -13.26 16.74
CA PRO A 902 -45.92 -13.70 15.66
C PRO A 902 -46.31 -12.57 14.71
N ALA A 903 -46.51 -12.92 13.44
CA ALA A 903 -46.68 -12.00 12.32
C ALA A 903 -47.80 -10.97 12.52
N THR A 904 -47.48 -9.70 12.30
CA THR A 904 -48.44 -8.66 11.93
C THR A 904 -47.91 -7.90 10.71
N ASN A 905 -48.77 -7.70 9.71
CA ASN A 905 -48.40 -7.08 8.43
C ASN A 905 -47.78 -5.70 8.62
N ARG A 906 -46.48 -5.59 8.34
CA ARG A 906 -45.84 -4.33 7.95
C ARG A 906 -45.24 -4.52 6.56
N HIS A 907 -45.94 -4.02 5.55
CA HIS A 907 -45.37 -3.85 4.22
C HIS A 907 -44.28 -2.78 4.29
N VAL A 908 -43.04 -3.21 4.52
CA VAL A 908 -41.87 -2.44 4.10
C VAL A 908 -41.80 -2.62 2.59
N GLN A 909 -42.19 -1.61 1.81
CA GLN A 909 -41.82 -1.59 0.40
C GLN A 909 -40.30 -1.36 0.34
N PRO A 910 -39.52 -2.20 -0.37
CA PRO A 910 -38.14 -1.87 -0.66
C PRO A 910 -38.13 -0.56 -1.48
N GLU A 911 -37.18 0.34 -1.21
CA GLU A 911 -36.90 1.41 -2.18
C GLU A 911 -36.30 0.76 -3.42
N ILE A 912 -37.05 0.87 -4.52
CA ILE A 912 -36.86 0.09 -5.73
C ILE A 912 -36.06 0.93 -6.75
N PHE A 913 -34.85 0.45 -7.06
CA PHE A 913 -33.93 0.88 -8.13
C PHE A 913 -33.16 2.19 -7.95
N SER A 914 -31.93 2.05 -7.41
CA SER A 914 -30.80 2.99 -7.56
C SER A 914 -30.71 3.60 -8.97
N VAL A 915 -30.67 2.76 -10.02
CA VAL A 915 -30.61 3.18 -11.43
C VAL A 915 -31.81 4.04 -11.89
N SER A 916 -32.99 3.91 -11.27
CA SER A 916 -34.17 4.73 -11.60
C SER A 916 -34.15 6.10 -10.90
N LYS A 917 -33.30 6.33 -9.89
CA LYS A 917 -33.12 7.65 -9.25
C LYS A 917 -32.59 8.69 -10.24
N CYS A 918 -31.90 8.27 -11.30
CA CYS A 918 -31.38 9.13 -12.37
C CYS A 918 -32.41 9.49 -13.46
N LEU A 919 -32.99 8.49 -14.13
CA LEU A 919 -33.82 8.64 -15.34
C LEU A 919 -35.31 8.31 -15.15
N GLY A 920 -35.73 7.89 -13.95
CA GLY A 920 -37.07 7.36 -13.68
C GLY A 920 -37.27 5.92 -14.18
N GLU A 921 -38.19 5.19 -13.55
CA GLU A 921 -38.49 3.79 -13.91
C GLU A 921 -38.89 3.61 -15.41
N PRO A 922 -39.74 4.46 -16.03
CA PRO A 922 -40.19 4.22 -17.41
C PRO A 922 -39.04 4.21 -18.41
N LEU A 923 -38.20 5.25 -18.41
CA LEU A 923 -37.10 5.39 -19.34
C LEU A 923 -35.98 4.37 -19.07
N THR A 924 -35.66 4.10 -17.79
CA THR A 924 -34.70 3.05 -17.43
C THR A 924 -35.15 1.68 -17.93
N VAL A 925 -36.40 1.28 -17.68
CA VAL A 925 -36.94 -0.01 -18.13
C VAL A 925 -36.97 -0.11 -19.66
N LYS A 926 -37.30 0.99 -20.36
CA LYS A 926 -37.25 1.07 -21.83
C LYS A 926 -35.83 0.85 -22.36
N ILE A 927 -34.82 1.50 -21.77
CA ILE A 927 -33.41 1.34 -22.15
C ILE A 927 -32.96 -0.12 -21.93
N LEU A 928 -33.24 -0.70 -20.76
CA LEU A 928 -32.90 -2.10 -20.45
C LEU A 928 -33.59 -3.07 -21.43
N SER A 929 -34.88 -2.88 -21.70
CA SER A 929 -35.66 -3.69 -22.64
C SER A 929 -35.04 -3.69 -24.04
N GLU A 930 -34.75 -2.51 -24.57
CA GLU A 930 -34.26 -2.35 -25.94
C GLU A 930 -32.83 -2.85 -26.13
N THR A 931 -31.95 -2.62 -25.15
CA THR A 931 -30.59 -3.18 -25.16
C THR A 931 -30.60 -4.71 -25.05
N LEU A 932 -31.36 -5.29 -24.10
CA LEU A 932 -31.46 -6.75 -23.98
C LEU A 932 -32.10 -7.39 -25.21
N ARG A 933 -33.09 -6.72 -25.83
CA ARG A 933 -33.71 -7.15 -27.08
C ARG A 933 -32.72 -7.17 -28.24
N ALA A 934 -31.77 -6.25 -28.30
CA ALA A 934 -30.69 -6.29 -29.29
C ALA A 934 -29.72 -7.45 -29.03
N VAL A 935 -29.22 -7.65 -27.80
CA VAL A 935 -28.30 -8.75 -27.47
C VAL A 935 -28.94 -10.13 -27.69
N LEU A 936 -30.17 -10.33 -27.23
CA LEU A 936 -30.89 -11.61 -27.31
C LEU A 936 -31.46 -11.90 -28.71
N SER A 937 -31.33 -10.97 -29.67
CA SER A 937 -31.71 -11.21 -31.07
C SER A 937 -30.69 -12.05 -31.86
N TYR A 938 -29.47 -12.23 -31.32
CA TYR A 938 -28.43 -13.03 -31.98
C TYR A 938 -28.72 -14.54 -31.81
N PRO A 939 -28.77 -15.34 -32.89
CA PRO A 939 -29.07 -16.77 -32.79
C PRO A 939 -28.02 -17.52 -31.95
N GLY A 940 -28.45 -18.52 -31.18
CA GLY A 940 -27.53 -19.34 -30.38
C GLY A 940 -26.84 -18.60 -29.22
N ILE A 941 -27.30 -17.40 -28.85
CA ILE A 941 -26.73 -16.61 -27.75
C ILE A 941 -26.74 -17.41 -26.43
N CYS A 942 -25.54 -17.59 -25.87
CA CYS A 942 -25.30 -18.34 -24.65
C CYS A 942 -24.05 -17.79 -23.94
N ARG A 943 -23.76 -18.30 -22.74
CA ARG A 943 -22.52 -17.96 -22.01
C ARG A 943 -21.29 -18.44 -22.79
N GLY A 944 -20.20 -17.69 -22.68
CA GLY A 944 -18.89 -18.08 -23.16
C GLY A 944 -18.35 -19.35 -22.47
N PRO A 945 -17.28 -19.97 -23.00
CA PRO A 945 -16.72 -21.18 -22.42
C PRO A 945 -16.05 -20.92 -21.07
N GLY A 946 -16.19 -21.87 -20.13
CA GLY A 946 -15.46 -21.89 -18.86
C GLY A 946 -15.73 -20.69 -17.96
N GLN A 947 -14.70 -20.24 -17.23
CA GLN A 947 -14.83 -19.09 -16.33
C GLN A 947 -15.18 -17.79 -17.06
N SER A 948 -14.79 -17.63 -18.33
CA SER A 948 -15.09 -16.43 -19.12
C SER A 948 -16.59 -16.19 -19.34
N GLY A 949 -17.41 -17.26 -19.30
CA GLY A 949 -18.87 -17.17 -19.37
C GLY A 949 -19.57 -16.96 -18.02
N LYS A 950 -18.84 -16.94 -16.91
CA LYS A 950 -19.36 -16.59 -15.59
C LYS A 950 -19.09 -15.12 -15.30
N LEU A 951 -20.06 -14.44 -14.68
CA LEU A 951 -19.86 -13.10 -14.15
C LEU A 951 -19.11 -13.23 -12.80
N SER A 952 -17.79 -13.11 -12.83
CA SER A 952 -16.97 -13.19 -11.61
C SER A 952 -17.29 -12.01 -10.68
N ARG A 953 -17.86 -12.30 -9.51
CA ARG A 953 -18.29 -11.32 -8.51
C ARG A 953 -18.34 -11.93 -7.12
N PHE A 954 -18.06 -11.12 -6.10
CA PHE A 954 -18.07 -11.49 -4.69
C PHE A 954 -18.90 -10.51 -3.87
N LYS A 955 -19.29 -10.87 -2.64
CA LYS A 955 -20.09 -10.00 -1.75
C LYS A 955 -19.17 -9.05 -0.98
N ILE A 956 -19.54 -7.77 -0.93
CA ILE A 956 -18.89 -6.72 -0.15
C ILE A 956 -19.93 -6.06 0.76
N GLU A 957 -19.59 -5.90 2.03
CA GLU A 957 -20.35 -5.06 2.97
C GLU A 957 -20.15 -3.57 2.67
N ASP A 958 -21.22 -2.85 2.36
CA ASP A 958 -21.18 -1.41 2.14
C ASP A 958 -21.72 -0.65 3.36
N LYS A 959 -20.80 -0.18 4.22
CA LYS A 959 -21.08 0.63 5.43
C LYS A 959 -21.85 1.94 5.16
N ILE A 960 -21.98 2.38 3.91
CA ILE A 960 -22.74 3.59 3.56
C ILE A 960 -24.20 3.27 3.27
N ARG A 961 -24.46 2.13 2.62
CA ARG A 961 -25.79 1.64 2.28
C ARG A 961 -26.37 0.66 3.31
N GLU A 962 -25.57 0.25 4.30
CA GLU A 962 -25.90 -0.72 5.35
C GLU A 962 -26.23 -2.13 4.81
N ASN A 963 -25.80 -2.41 3.57
CA ASN A 963 -26.24 -3.55 2.77
C ASN A 963 -25.05 -4.29 2.13
N LEU A 964 -25.25 -5.56 1.80
CA LEU A 964 -24.33 -6.32 0.96
C LEU A 964 -24.52 -5.93 -0.52
N ARG A 965 -23.43 -5.54 -1.20
CA ARG A 965 -23.39 -5.36 -2.65
C ARG A 965 -22.46 -6.37 -3.31
N TYR A 966 -22.53 -6.50 -4.63
CA TYR A 966 -21.48 -7.20 -5.37
C TYR A 966 -20.26 -6.28 -5.58
N GLY A 967 -19.09 -6.91 -5.61
CA GLY A 967 -17.84 -6.36 -6.09
C GLY A 967 -17.21 -7.28 -7.12
N TYR A 968 -16.25 -6.74 -7.85
CA TYR A 968 -15.61 -7.32 -9.02
C TYR A 968 -14.10 -7.07 -8.94
N LEU A 969 -13.31 -7.72 -9.80
CA LEU A 969 -11.89 -7.38 -10.00
C LEU A 969 -11.75 -6.60 -11.31
N ASP A 970 -11.08 -5.45 -11.29
CA ASP A 970 -10.80 -4.64 -12.49
C ASP A 970 -9.63 -5.18 -13.33
N SER A 971 -9.17 -4.41 -14.33
CA SER A 971 -8.04 -4.78 -15.19
C SER A 971 -6.71 -4.90 -14.44
N ASP A 972 -6.58 -4.21 -13.31
CA ASP A 972 -5.41 -4.22 -12.44
C ASP A 972 -5.60 -5.21 -11.26
N LEU A 973 -6.64 -6.05 -11.36
CA LEU A 973 -7.09 -7.03 -10.37
C LEU A 973 -7.39 -6.42 -8.99
N GLN A 974 -7.79 -5.14 -8.96
CA GLN A 974 -8.25 -4.46 -7.76
C GLN A 974 -9.75 -4.62 -7.54
N VAL A 975 -10.17 -4.57 -6.28
CA VAL A 975 -11.58 -4.61 -5.90
C VAL A 975 -12.28 -3.36 -6.43
N SER A 976 -13.19 -3.57 -7.38
CA SER A 976 -13.98 -2.55 -8.05
C SER A 976 -15.48 -2.75 -7.78
N PRO A 977 -16.29 -1.68 -7.67
CA PRO A 977 -17.75 -1.79 -7.67
C PRO A 977 -18.34 -2.11 -9.05
N TRP A 978 -17.56 -2.03 -10.13
CA TRP A 978 -18.05 -2.13 -11.51
C TRP A 978 -17.74 -3.48 -12.16
N PRO A 979 -18.69 -4.12 -12.88
CA PRO A 979 -18.40 -5.33 -13.64
C PRO A 979 -17.30 -5.10 -14.66
N THR A 980 -16.41 -6.08 -14.83
CA THR A 980 -15.25 -5.96 -15.73
C THR A 980 -15.44 -6.71 -17.05
N SER A 981 -15.87 -7.96 -16.98
CA SER A 981 -15.97 -8.87 -18.13
C SER A 981 -17.14 -9.84 -17.97
N LEU A 982 -17.81 -10.16 -19.09
CA LEU A 982 -18.66 -11.34 -19.24
C LEU A 982 -18.67 -11.74 -20.72
N ILE A 983 -18.04 -12.87 -21.07
CA ILE A 983 -18.02 -13.33 -22.46
C ILE A 983 -19.33 -14.05 -22.77
N VAL A 984 -19.96 -13.66 -23.87
CA VAL A 984 -21.09 -14.36 -24.49
C VAL A 984 -20.66 -14.94 -25.83
N ARG A 985 -21.33 -16.01 -26.26
CA ARG A 985 -21.09 -16.71 -27.52
C ARG A 985 -22.41 -16.82 -28.29
N PHE A 986 -22.38 -16.61 -29.59
CA PHE A 986 -23.54 -16.70 -30.47
C PHE A 986 -23.14 -17.19 -31.87
N ASP A 987 -24.12 -17.45 -32.71
CA ASP A 987 -23.92 -17.94 -34.07
C ASP A 987 -23.55 -16.76 -34.98
N GLY A 988 -22.38 -16.85 -35.61
CA GLY A 988 -22.03 -15.92 -36.66
C GLY A 988 -22.88 -16.18 -37.89
N SER A 989 -23.57 -15.14 -38.37
CA SER A 989 -24.21 -15.20 -39.69
C SER A 989 -23.19 -15.66 -40.73
N VAL A 990 -23.51 -16.75 -41.43
CA VAL A 990 -22.74 -17.17 -42.61
C VAL A 990 -22.73 -16.00 -43.58
N LYS A 991 -21.56 -15.40 -43.80
CA LYS A 991 -21.40 -14.44 -44.89
C LYS A 991 -21.61 -15.21 -46.19
N GLN A 992 -22.69 -14.89 -46.91
CA GLN A 992 -22.74 -15.09 -48.35
C GLN A 992 -21.78 -14.13 -49.03
#